data_AF-A0A814KZX0-F1
#
_entry.id   AF-A0A814KZX0-F1
#
_cell.length_a   1.000
_cell.length_b   1.000
_cell.length_c   1.000
_cell.angle_alpha   90.00
_cell.angle_beta   90.00
_cell.angle_gamma   90.00
#
_symmetry.space_group_name_H-M   'P 1'
#
loop_
_entity.id
_entity.type
_entity.pdbx_description
1 polymer ?
#
loop_
_entity_poly.entity_id
_entity_poly.type
_entity_poly.pdbx_seq_one_letter_code
_entity_poly.pdbx_strand_id
1 'polypeptide(L)'
;MDDADSIDLSDNDEFMLDVEITAANVQDAINMALADDDNSNSNLTTNVDLPQLSDELINFDGNKFGEELLFKIDNDNIEKILYQHWKTFVPQCYIYHTNLIKGIIEQRTQEILFRPLDIYLYGTLNTDDAIQIIRSYNKKSTVCGHLFKSEEPTYFCRDCCVDPTCVLCTDCFLQSEHRKHRYKMNVSAGGGYCDCGDPEAWKQNVHCNLHLPHDDNNESADDILNRLPSDLRLRAKNLFNILLRFIIKLLCTGNYQDIPNELKNEYWDGDHKNYVTILFNDEVHTYDQVIHVLSRAIQCTKQEGHELASLVDREGRTAIRIGTTEQCRDVQQTIRIRTADVPLKCEIYPNSFISLQYFAQKLLTYLQNIIELSDGFRRIFCECEIECDDELDDITRTEKALLSEKMLWKSARSALHQIFINSFFMDSEWKKTFAILYMKCYPMIIRHYRTDFSFLYRADCFLRLSVQLFTTNSLAKYLISSHNAFQTIVDSFLEYCQSKLDHGKLLFSRTTNASLQHEFRRAQSILYDLKYLLGVVPQEYTVELRENFLNGFRVFLQLLSYMHGMDKVARQVGQHVEFDPEWETAFNLVIKIQSIISSILDWCAQDKELLLGAYEATGLALAEIQKTSDISHLIKDKNNSSIVKTTVNDLKVDCYAYDVAKDPISVHIPVVRLFVGKILIKERKTKN
;
A
#
# COMPACT_ATOMS: atom_id res chain seq x y z
N MET A 1 -5.34 -52.07 -16.81
CA MET A 1 -5.23 -51.01 -17.81
C MET A 1 -5.60 -49.73 -17.09
N ASP A 2 -4.57 -49.20 -16.46
CA ASP A 2 -4.26 -47.81 -16.11
C ASP A 2 -5.36 -46.96 -15.45
N ASP A 3 -5.41 -47.12 -14.12
CA ASP A 3 -5.84 -46.12 -13.15
C ASP A 3 -4.66 -45.17 -12.85
N ALA A 4 -4.75 -43.92 -13.31
CA ALA A 4 -3.90 -42.83 -12.84
C ALA A 4 -4.53 -41.46 -13.21
N ASP A 5 -5.49 -41.00 -12.41
CA ASP A 5 -5.84 -39.58 -12.29
C ASP A 5 -6.12 -39.30 -10.81
N SER A 6 -5.05 -39.35 -10.01
CA SER A 6 -5.02 -38.72 -8.69
C SER A 6 -4.91 -37.22 -8.90
N ILE A 7 -5.97 -36.48 -8.57
CA ILE A 7 -5.93 -35.02 -8.44
C ILE A 7 -5.01 -34.71 -7.26
N ASP A 8 -3.78 -34.34 -7.57
CA ASP A 8 -2.78 -33.85 -6.61
C ASP A 8 -3.14 -32.40 -6.25
N LEU A 9 -3.91 -32.24 -5.17
CA LEU A 9 -4.15 -30.94 -4.52
C LEU A 9 -2.86 -30.54 -3.77
N SER A 10 -1.81 -30.20 -4.51
CA SER A 10 -0.60 -29.60 -3.96
C SER A 10 -0.84 -28.11 -3.68
N ASP A 11 -0.41 -27.65 -2.51
CA ASP A 11 -0.47 -26.29 -1.92
C ASP A 11 0.21 -25.17 -2.76
N ASN A 12 -0.05 -25.07 -4.06
CA ASN A 12 0.70 -24.20 -4.98
C ASN A 12 0.04 -22.87 -5.36
N ASP A 13 -1.17 -22.55 -4.87
CA ASP A 13 -1.90 -21.33 -5.27
C ASP A 13 -1.75 -20.15 -4.28
N GLU A 14 -0.81 -20.19 -3.34
CA GLU A 14 -0.74 -19.15 -2.29
C GLU A 14 0.17 -17.95 -2.59
N PHE A 15 0.76 -17.86 -3.79
CA PHE A 15 1.57 -16.71 -4.21
C PHE A 15 1.44 -16.42 -5.71
N MET A 16 0.21 -16.27 -6.20
CA MET A 16 -0.05 -15.52 -7.42
C MET A 16 -0.64 -14.17 -7.03
N LEU A 17 0.17 -13.12 -7.20
CA LEU A 17 -0.40 -11.83 -7.56
C LEU A 17 -1.17 -12.09 -8.85
N ASP A 18 -2.49 -12.11 -8.79
CA ASP A 18 -3.36 -12.15 -9.96
C ASP A 18 -3.10 -10.89 -10.80
N VAL A 19 -2.05 -10.95 -11.60
CA VAL A 19 -1.90 -10.21 -12.83
C VAL A 19 -1.80 -11.29 -13.89
N GLU A 20 -2.96 -11.70 -14.43
CA GLU A 20 -2.97 -12.41 -15.72
C GLU A 20 -2.43 -11.45 -16.78
N ILE A 21 -1.11 -11.40 -16.93
CA ILE A 21 -0.47 -10.86 -18.12
C ILE A 21 -0.75 -11.89 -19.21
N THR A 22 -1.78 -11.65 -20.01
CA THR A 22 -2.05 -12.50 -21.17
C THR A 22 -0.84 -12.45 -22.12
N ALA A 23 -0.53 -13.58 -22.77
CA ALA A 23 0.62 -13.72 -23.68
C ALA A 23 0.63 -12.68 -24.83
N ALA A 24 -0.49 -11.98 -25.08
CA ALA A 24 -0.56 -10.85 -26.00
C ALA A 24 0.28 -9.65 -25.54
N ASN A 25 0.32 -9.35 -24.23
CA ASN A 25 0.97 -8.15 -23.70
C ASN A 25 2.52 -8.24 -23.74
N VAL A 26 3.07 -9.45 -23.67
CA VAL A 26 4.53 -9.68 -23.72
C VAL A 26 5.05 -9.55 -25.15
N GLN A 27 4.31 -10.05 -26.13
CA GLN A 27 4.73 -9.97 -27.53
C GLN A 27 4.64 -8.53 -28.06
N ASP A 28 3.65 -7.75 -27.63
CA ASP A 28 3.53 -6.33 -27.97
C ASP A 28 4.63 -5.48 -27.31
N ALA A 29 5.01 -5.78 -26.06
CA ALA A 29 6.14 -5.14 -25.38
C ALA A 29 7.50 -5.47 -26.03
N ILE A 30 7.70 -6.72 -26.48
CA ILE A 30 8.90 -7.13 -27.23
C ILE A 30 8.95 -6.44 -28.60
N ASN A 31 7.81 -6.33 -29.28
CA ASN A 31 7.73 -5.62 -30.56
C ASN A 31 7.95 -4.11 -30.40
N MET A 32 7.59 -3.51 -29.25
CA MET A 32 7.90 -2.12 -28.90
C MET A 32 9.39 -1.91 -28.60
N ALA A 33 10.03 -2.80 -27.83
CA ALA A 33 11.46 -2.70 -27.54
C ALA A 33 12.35 -2.83 -28.79
N LEU A 34 11.88 -3.57 -29.80
CA LEU A 34 12.55 -3.69 -31.10
C LEU A 34 12.27 -2.52 -32.06
N ALA A 35 11.30 -1.65 -31.74
CA ALA A 35 10.97 -0.47 -32.55
C ALA A 35 11.67 0.82 -32.06
N ASP A 36 12.15 0.85 -30.81
CA ASP A 36 12.81 2.01 -30.20
C ASP A 36 14.26 2.22 -30.66
N ASP A 37 14.93 1.20 -31.21
CA ASP A 37 16.33 1.31 -31.67
C ASP A 37 16.49 1.98 -33.05
N ASP A 38 15.40 2.16 -33.81
CA ASP A 38 15.48 2.57 -35.23
C ASP A 38 14.97 4.01 -35.54
N ASN A 39 14.57 4.82 -34.55
CA ASN A 39 14.00 6.14 -34.83
C ASN A 39 14.42 7.28 -33.87
N SER A 40 15.72 7.45 -33.65
CA SER A 40 16.27 8.71 -33.15
C SER A 40 16.37 9.75 -34.27
N ASN A 41 15.26 10.43 -34.61
CA ASN A 41 15.18 11.79 -35.19
C ASN A 41 13.81 12.04 -35.84
N SER A 42 12.80 12.46 -35.06
CA SER A 42 11.61 13.10 -35.62
C SER A 42 11.34 14.43 -34.92
N ASN A 43 11.69 15.52 -35.61
CA ASN A 43 11.37 16.89 -35.24
C ASN A 43 9.85 17.10 -35.25
N LEU A 44 9.24 17.28 -34.06
CA LEU A 44 7.84 17.70 -33.94
C LEU A 44 7.74 19.22 -34.16
N THR A 45 6.99 19.66 -35.18
CA THR A 45 6.57 21.06 -35.34
C THR A 45 5.12 21.20 -34.93
N THR A 46 4.88 21.51 -33.65
CA THR A 46 3.63 22.14 -33.19
C THR A 46 3.95 23.60 -32.89
N ASN A 47 3.47 24.53 -33.74
CA ASN A 47 3.54 25.97 -33.49
C ASN A 47 2.66 26.32 -32.27
N VAL A 48 3.21 26.16 -31.07
CA VAL A 48 2.72 26.80 -29.86
C VAL A 48 3.62 28.01 -29.66
N ASP A 49 3.07 29.22 -29.71
CA ASP A 49 3.80 30.43 -29.32
C ASP A 49 4.16 30.29 -27.85
N LEU A 50 5.38 29.83 -27.58
CA LEU A 50 5.90 29.66 -26.24
C LEU A 50 6.08 31.05 -25.62
N PRO A 51 5.52 31.33 -24.43
CA PRO A 51 5.81 32.59 -23.75
C PRO A 51 7.32 32.72 -23.53
N GLN A 52 7.87 33.90 -23.81
CA GLN A 52 9.29 34.19 -23.58
C GLN A 52 9.62 33.98 -22.09
N LEU A 53 10.75 33.31 -21.83
CA LEU A 53 11.29 33.19 -20.47
C LEU A 53 11.50 34.59 -19.89
N SER A 54 11.13 34.79 -18.63
CA SER A 54 11.33 36.09 -17.97
C SER A 54 12.81 36.41 -17.86
N ASP A 55 13.18 37.69 -17.98
CA ASP A 55 14.55 38.15 -17.75
C ASP A 55 15.03 37.80 -16.33
N GLU A 56 14.12 37.74 -15.36
CA GLU A 56 14.39 37.28 -14.00
C GLU A 56 14.82 35.81 -13.97
N LEU A 57 14.13 34.93 -14.71
CA LEU A 57 14.49 33.52 -14.80
C LEU A 57 15.81 33.32 -15.53
N ILE A 58 16.09 34.09 -16.59
CA ILE A 58 17.34 33.97 -17.36
C ILE A 58 18.55 34.40 -16.53
N ASN A 59 18.41 35.46 -15.74
CA ASN A 59 19.53 36.05 -14.99
C ASN A 59 19.60 35.59 -13.52
N PHE A 60 18.73 34.67 -13.09
CA PHE A 60 18.76 34.12 -11.74
C PHE A 60 20.08 33.39 -11.47
N ASP A 61 20.69 33.67 -10.32
CA ASP A 61 21.92 33.05 -9.83
C ASP A 61 21.61 32.23 -8.57
N GLY A 62 21.56 30.91 -8.74
CA GLY A 62 21.27 29.97 -7.65
C GLY A 62 22.34 29.94 -6.56
N ASN A 63 23.60 30.24 -6.92
CA ASN A 63 24.68 30.29 -5.94
C ASN A 63 24.51 31.48 -5.01
N LYS A 64 24.28 32.66 -5.59
CA LYS A 64 24.05 33.89 -4.83
C LYS A 64 22.84 33.75 -3.91
N PHE A 65 21.72 33.20 -4.40
CA PHE A 65 20.54 33.01 -3.56
C PHE A 65 20.79 31.98 -2.43
N GLY A 66 21.53 30.89 -2.72
CA GLY A 66 21.95 29.93 -1.70
C GLY A 66 22.81 30.56 -0.59
N GLU A 67 23.76 31.44 -0.95
CA GLU A 67 24.55 32.18 0.04
C GLU A 67 23.72 33.16 0.86
N GLU A 68 22.69 33.78 0.26
CA GLU A 68 21.75 34.65 0.96
C GLU A 68 20.93 33.87 1.99
N LEU A 69 20.43 32.70 1.62
CA LEU A 69 19.76 31.76 2.54
C LEU A 69 20.68 31.36 3.70
N LEU A 70 21.96 31.13 3.42
CA LEU A 70 22.92 30.64 4.42
C LEU A 70 23.39 31.72 5.40
N PHE A 71 23.67 32.95 4.92
CA PHE A 71 24.37 33.96 5.73
C PHE A 71 23.57 35.21 6.08
N LYS A 72 22.49 35.51 5.33
CA LYS A 72 21.80 36.81 5.45
C LYS A 72 20.39 36.72 6.00
N ILE A 73 19.85 35.51 6.09
CA ILE A 73 18.45 35.27 6.44
C ILE A 73 18.39 34.66 7.83
N ASP A 74 17.51 35.21 8.67
CA ASP A 74 17.18 34.64 9.97
C ASP A 74 16.41 33.33 9.78
N ASN A 75 16.72 32.31 10.59
CA ASN A 75 16.17 30.96 10.47
C ASN A 75 14.64 30.96 10.47
N ASP A 76 14.02 31.88 11.22
CA ASP A 76 12.57 32.03 11.34
C ASP A 76 11.88 32.52 10.06
N ASN A 77 12.64 33.06 9.09
CA ASN A 77 12.10 33.61 7.85
C ASN A 77 12.38 32.77 6.60
N ILE A 78 13.16 31.69 6.74
CA ILE A 78 13.57 30.85 5.59
C ILE A 78 12.36 30.25 4.88
N GLU A 79 11.40 29.70 5.63
CA GLU A 79 10.17 29.11 5.05
C GLU A 79 9.45 30.11 4.14
N LYS A 80 9.22 31.33 4.65
CA LYS A 80 8.52 32.38 3.91
C LYS A 80 9.26 32.79 2.64
N ILE A 81 10.59 32.89 2.70
CA ILE A 81 11.42 33.29 1.55
C ILE A 81 11.43 32.18 0.50
N LEU A 82 11.57 30.92 0.91
CA LEU A 82 11.48 29.77 0.00
C LEU A 82 10.10 29.67 -0.64
N TYR A 83 9.02 29.90 0.10
CA TYR A 83 7.67 29.89 -0.47
C TYR A 83 7.47 31.02 -1.50
N GLN A 84 7.99 32.23 -1.24
CA GLN A 84 7.94 33.31 -2.24
C GLN A 84 8.78 32.99 -3.48
N HIS A 85 9.95 32.39 -3.30
CA HIS A 85 10.80 31.90 -4.39
C HIS A 85 10.06 30.87 -5.24
N TRP A 86 9.52 29.83 -4.63
CA TRP A 86 8.82 28.77 -5.33
C TRP A 86 7.53 29.25 -6.00
N LYS A 87 6.76 30.10 -5.33
CA LYS A 87 5.59 30.78 -5.92
C LYS A 87 5.92 31.53 -7.22
N THR A 88 7.14 32.06 -7.32
CA THR A 88 7.59 32.85 -8.48
C THR A 88 8.14 31.97 -9.59
N PHE A 89 9.06 31.07 -9.26
CA PHE A 89 9.86 30.35 -10.26
C PHE A 89 9.34 28.96 -10.61
N VAL A 90 8.61 28.28 -9.72
CA VAL A 90 8.12 26.91 -9.98
C VAL A 90 7.19 26.86 -11.19
N PRO A 91 6.17 27.75 -11.32
CA PRO A 91 5.35 27.78 -12.53
C PRO A 91 6.22 28.00 -13.77
N GLN A 92 7.17 28.93 -13.74
CA GLN A 92 8.05 29.20 -14.88
C GLN A 92 8.90 28.01 -15.31
N CYS A 93 9.38 27.20 -14.35
CA CYS A 93 10.19 26.02 -14.63
C CYS A 93 9.36 24.85 -15.18
N TYR A 94 8.09 24.72 -14.79
CA TYR A 94 7.25 23.56 -15.13
C TYR A 94 6.06 23.88 -16.06
N ILE A 95 5.95 25.09 -16.60
CA ILE A 95 4.94 25.47 -17.62
C ILE A 95 5.09 24.68 -18.92
N TYR A 96 6.29 24.19 -19.24
CA TYR A 96 6.67 23.78 -20.59
C TYR A 96 6.75 22.25 -20.79
N HIS A 97 5.84 21.48 -20.19
CA HIS A 97 5.80 20.02 -20.34
C HIS A 97 5.32 19.53 -21.73
N THR A 98 5.83 20.13 -22.81
CA THR A 98 5.83 19.53 -24.15
C THR A 98 7.25 19.04 -24.45
N ASN A 99 7.38 17.88 -25.10
CA ASN A 99 8.65 17.17 -25.31
C ASN A 99 9.77 17.97 -26.02
N LEU A 100 9.51 19.20 -26.48
CA LEU A 100 10.41 20.03 -27.30
C LEU A 100 11.47 20.85 -26.53
N ILE A 101 11.35 21.12 -25.22
CA ILE A 101 12.25 22.08 -24.50
C ILE A 101 12.98 21.46 -23.31
N LYS A 102 13.06 20.12 -23.28
CA LYS A 102 13.40 19.34 -22.10
C LYS A 102 14.80 19.64 -21.53
N GLY A 103 15.84 19.70 -22.36
CA GLY A 103 17.23 19.77 -21.87
C GLY A 103 17.67 21.11 -21.23
N ILE A 104 17.29 22.25 -21.81
CA ILE A 104 17.75 23.58 -21.32
C ILE A 104 16.97 24.02 -20.07
N ILE A 105 15.66 23.76 -20.05
CA ILE A 105 14.81 24.10 -18.89
C ILE A 105 15.15 23.19 -17.70
N GLU A 106 15.45 21.90 -17.91
CA GLU A 106 15.85 21.00 -16.82
C GLU A 106 17.12 21.48 -16.12
N GLN A 107 18.16 21.90 -16.85
CA GLN A 107 19.40 22.39 -16.22
C GLN A 107 19.18 23.67 -15.42
N ARG A 108 18.44 24.65 -15.97
CA ARG A 108 18.10 25.88 -15.24
C ARG A 108 17.19 25.61 -14.04
N THR A 109 16.30 24.63 -14.15
CA THR A 109 15.42 24.23 -13.03
C THR A 109 16.24 23.72 -11.85
N GLN A 110 17.28 22.91 -12.10
CA GLN A 110 18.20 22.47 -11.06
C GLN A 110 18.92 23.64 -10.39
N GLU A 111 19.44 24.58 -11.19
CA GLU A 111 20.11 25.78 -10.70
C GLU A 111 19.19 26.72 -9.91
N ILE A 112 17.92 26.87 -10.31
CA ILE A 112 16.99 27.81 -9.69
C ILE A 112 16.33 27.22 -8.45
N LEU A 113 15.93 25.95 -8.50
CA LEU A 113 15.06 25.36 -7.47
C LEU A 113 15.80 24.49 -6.45
N PHE A 114 16.84 23.75 -6.87
CA PHE A 114 17.51 22.76 -6.01
C PHE A 114 18.86 23.24 -5.51
N ARG A 115 19.66 23.88 -6.37
CA ARG A 115 20.99 24.39 -6.02
C ARG A 115 21.01 25.30 -4.77
N PRO A 116 20.05 26.23 -4.57
CA PRO A 116 20.01 27.02 -3.33
C PRO A 116 19.78 26.17 -2.08
N LEU A 117 18.99 25.08 -2.20
CA LEU A 117 18.72 24.15 -1.11
C LEU A 117 19.96 23.34 -0.75
N ASP A 118 20.74 22.89 -1.75
CA ASP A 118 22.00 22.20 -1.54
C ASP A 118 23.01 23.10 -0.80
N ILE A 119 23.18 24.35 -1.26
CA ILE A 119 24.11 25.31 -0.63
C ILE A 119 23.70 25.59 0.81
N TYR A 120 22.41 25.81 1.07
CA TYR A 120 21.90 26.00 2.41
C TYR A 120 22.15 24.76 3.28
N LEU A 121 21.77 23.57 2.82
CA LEU A 121 21.95 22.33 3.58
C LEU A 121 23.43 22.09 3.92
N TYR A 122 24.28 22.01 2.89
CA TYR A 122 25.69 21.66 3.04
C TYR A 122 26.55 22.80 3.58
N GLY A 123 26.06 24.04 3.58
CA GLY A 123 26.76 25.20 4.12
C GLY A 123 27.93 25.69 3.26
N THR A 124 27.99 25.32 1.99
CA THR A 124 29.10 25.64 1.08
C THR A 124 28.67 25.65 -0.38
N LEU A 125 29.37 26.42 -1.20
CA LEU A 125 29.26 26.36 -2.67
C LEU A 125 29.83 25.06 -3.24
N ASN A 126 30.80 24.43 -2.57
CA ASN A 126 31.37 23.16 -3.06
C ASN A 126 30.63 21.97 -2.47
N THR A 127 29.43 21.72 -3.00
CA THR A 127 28.50 20.72 -2.50
C THR A 127 28.98 19.29 -2.75
N ASP A 128 29.72 19.06 -3.85
CA ASP A 128 30.25 17.73 -4.18
C ASP A 128 31.27 17.25 -3.13
N ASP A 129 32.19 18.12 -2.72
CA ASP A 129 33.14 17.81 -1.66
C ASP A 129 32.43 17.61 -0.32
N ALA A 130 31.41 18.43 -0.02
CA ALA A 130 30.60 18.26 1.19
C ALA A 130 29.87 16.91 1.22
N ILE A 131 29.31 16.46 0.10
CA ILE A 131 28.65 15.15 -0.02
C ILE A 131 29.67 14.03 0.22
N GLN A 132 30.89 14.12 -0.30
CA GLN A 132 31.95 13.14 -0.05
C GLN A 132 32.34 13.08 1.43
N ILE A 133 32.48 14.25 2.07
CA ILE A 133 32.76 14.35 3.50
C ILE A 133 31.62 13.72 4.32
N ILE A 134 30.37 14.03 4.00
CA ILE A 134 29.20 13.46 4.70
C ILE A 134 29.16 11.94 4.57
N ARG A 135 29.39 11.42 3.37
CA ARG A 135 29.46 9.96 3.14
C ARG A 135 30.57 9.29 3.96
N SER A 136 31.68 10.00 4.20
CA SER A 136 32.79 9.49 5.00
C SER A 136 32.46 9.36 6.50
N TYR A 137 31.42 10.05 6.98
CA TYR A 137 30.94 9.91 8.36
C TYR A 137 30.10 8.66 8.61
N ASN A 138 29.61 8.00 7.55
CA ASN A 138 28.78 6.81 7.68
C ASN A 138 29.61 5.57 7.96
N LYS A 139 29.07 4.66 8.78
CA LYS A 139 29.52 3.27 8.80
C LYS A 139 28.90 2.50 7.64
N LYS A 140 29.48 1.35 7.27
CA LYS A 140 28.83 0.47 6.29
C LYS A 140 27.52 -0.06 6.87
N SER A 141 26.49 -0.09 6.04
CA SER A 141 25.18 -0.60 6.44
C SER A 141 25.25 -2.11 6.69
N THR A 142 24.55 -2.56 7.75
CA THR A 142 24.36 -3.97 8.08
C THR A 142 23.10 -4.56 7.44
N VAL A 143 22.26 -3.70 6.84
CA VAL A 143 21.04 -4.05 6.11
C VAL A 143 21.10 -3.50 4.68
N CYS A 144 20.52 -4.22 3.72
CA CYS A 144 20.50 -3.78 2.33
C CYS A 144 19.39 -2.77 2.05
N GLY A 145 18.12 -3.17 2.24
CA GLY A 145 16.97 -2.30 1.99
C GLY A 145 16.80 -1.89 0.52
N HIS A 146 17.51 -2.52 -0.43
CA HIS A 146 17.40 -2.20 -1.86
C HIS A 146 15.96 -2.41 -2.34
N LEU A 147 15.33 -1.34 -2.80
CA LEU A 147 13.98 -1.35 -3.33
C LEU A 147 13.98 -1.93 -4.75
N PHE A 148 13.19 -2.99 -4.94
CA PHE A 148 13.06 -3.62 -6.25
C PHE A 148 12.28 -2.74 -7.23
N LYS A 149 12.85 -2.58 -8.41
CA LYS A 149 12.16 -2.03 -9.57
C LYS A 149 11.29 -3.11 -10.22
N SER A 150 10.34 -2.67 -11.05
CA SER A 150 9.61 -3.61 -11.91
C SER A 150 10.60 -4.32 -12.82
N GLU A 151 10.35 -5.60 -13.08
CA GLU A 151 11.16 -6.49 -13.91
C GLU A 151 12.53 -6.84 -13.34
N GLU A 152 12.86 -6.38 -12.13
CA GLU A 152 14.11 -6.73 -11.47
C GLU A 152 14.07 -8.16 -10.91
N PRO A 153 15.12 -8.99 -11.09
CA PRO A 153 15.17 -10.33 -10.52
C PRO A 153 15.32 -10.31 -9.00
N THR A 154 14.52 -11.15 -8.32
CA THR A 154 14.57 -11.37 -6.88
C THR A 154 14.81 -12.83 -6.54
N TYR A 155 15.46 -13.09 -5.41
CA TYR A 155 15.89 -14.43 -5.02
C TYR A 155 15.31 -14.83 -3.67
N PHE A 156 14.52 -15.90 -3.67
CA PHE A 156 13.91 -16.51 -2.50
C PHE A 156 14.62 -17.83 -2.16
N CYS A 157 15.17 -17.97 -0.96
CA CYS A 157 15.88 -19.18 -0.53
C CYS A 157 14.98 -20.08 0.34
N ARG A 158 14.50 -21.19 -0.22
CA ARG A 158 13.57 -22.15 0.42
C ARG A 158 14.10 -22.74 1.72
N ASP A 159 15.41 -22.90 1.81
CA ASP A 159 16.04 -23.56 2.95
C ASP A 159 16.26 -22.60 4.14
N CYS A 160 16.27 -21.28 3.90
CA CYS A 160 16.67 -20.29 4.91
C CYS A 160 15.59 -19.26 5.24
N CYS A 161 14.64 -19.01 4.34
CA CYS A 161 13.56 -18.05 4.58
C CYS A 161 12.73 -18.46 5.81
N VAL A 162 12.29 -17.45 6.57
CA VAL A 162 11.28 -17.65 7.61
C VAL A 162 9.91 -17.86 6.97
N ASP A 163 9.57 -17.09 5.94
CA ASP A 163 8.32 -17.19 5.19
C ASP A 163 8.52 -16.89 3.68
N PRO A 164 7.49 -17.11 2.83
CA PRO A 164 7.61 -16.91 1.38
C PRO A 164 7.82 -15.47 0.90
N THR A 165 7.70 -14.46 1.77
CA THR A 165 7.94 -13.06 1.42
C THR A 165 9.42 -12.67 1.44
N CYS A 166 10.30 -13.47 2.05
CA CYS A 166 11.72 -13.14 2.20
C CYS A 166 12.48 -13.17 0.87
N VAL A 167 13.08 -12.06 0.46
CA VAL A 167 13.71 -11.90 -0.85
C VAL A 167 15.03 -11.15 -0.79
N LEU A 168 15.97 -11.54 -1.65
CA LEU A 168 17.26 -10.88 -1.85
C LEU A 168 17.33 -10.22 -3.22
N CYS A 169 18.02 -9.08 -3.30
CA CYS A 169 18.47 -8.50 -4.58
C CYS A 169 19.61 -9.33 -5.18
N THR A 170 19.87 -9.10 -6.46
CA THR A 170 20.95 -9.78 -7.20
C THR A 170 22.29 -9.67 -6.49
N ASP A 171 22.69 -8.47 -6.06
CA ASP A 171 23.99 -8.25 -5.44
C ASP A 171 24.13 -8.99 -4.11
N CYS A 172 23.10 -8.94 -3.27
CA CYS A 172 23.10 -9.65 -1.98
C CYS A 172 23.09 -11.16 -2.18
N PHE A 173 22.26 -11.67 -3.09
CA PHE A 173 22.19 -13.09 -3.38
C PHE A 173 23.54 -13.64 -3.84
N LEU A 174 24.17 -12.97 -4.83
CA LEU A 174 25.47 -13.37 -5.37
C LEU A 174 26.58 -13.32 -4.33
N GLN A 175 26.47 -12.46 -3.32
CA GLN A 175 27.44 -12.29 -2.24
C GLN A 175 27.05 -13.02 -0.94
N SER A 176 26.11 -13.96 -0.99
CA SER A 176 25.63 -14.72 0.16
C SER A 176 25.82 -16.23 -0.01
N GLU A 177 25.67 -16.97 1.09
CA GLU A 177 25.65 -18.44 1.06
C GLU A 177 24.36 -19.00 0.42
N HIS A 178 23.29 -18.21 0.31
CA HIS A 178 22.00 -18.64 -0.26
C HIS A 178 22.12 -19.14 -1.71
N ARG A 179 23.11 -18.67 -2.48
CA ARG A 179 23.39 -19.17 -3.84
C ARG A 179 23.76 -20.65 -3.91
N LYS A 180 24.14 -21.26 -2.78
CA LYS A 180 24.48 -22.69 -2.66
C LYS A 180 23.30 -23.54 -2.15
N HIS A 181 22.16 -22.92 -1.85
CA HIS A 181 20.96 -23.60 -1.34
C HIS A 181 19.91 -23.80 -2.42
N ARG A 182 18.76 -24.40 -2.07
CA ARG A 182 17.59 -24.41 -2.95
C ARG A 182 16.92 -23.06 -2.92
N TYR A 183 17.01 -22.34 -4.03
CA TYR A 183 16.38 -21.04 -4.21
C TYR A 183 15.45 -21.03 -5.42
N LYS A 184 14.58 -20.02 -5.49
CA LYS A 184 13.76 -19.69 -6.66
C LYS A 184 14.06 -18.24 -7.04
N MET A 185 14.26 -18.00 -8.33
CA MET A 185 14.31 -16.65 -8.89
C MET A 185 12.88 -16.27 -9.32
N ASN A 186 12.44 -15.08 -8.93
CA ASN A 186 11.20 -14.47 -9.39
C ASN A 186 11.52 -13.14 -10.07
N VAL A 187 10.58 -12.64 -10.87
CA VAL A 187 10.64 -11.28 -11.42
C VAL A 187 9.78 -10.38 -10.53
N SER A 188 10.37 -9.30 -10.03
CA SER A 188 9.66 -8.34 -9.20
C SER A 188 8.63 -7.57 -10.03
N ALA A 189 7.41 -7.44 -9.52
CA ALA A 189 6.44 -6.48 -10.04
C ALA A 189 6.73 -5.03 -9.56
N GLY A 190 7.88 -4.80 -8.92
CA GLY A 190 8.23 -3.56 -8.22
C GLY A 190 7.65 -3.47 -6.81
N GLY A 191 8.30 -2.71 -5.93
CA GLY A 191 7.75 -2.27 -4.63
C GLY A 191 7.98 -3.20 -3.42
N GLY A 192 8.86 -4.20 -3.51
CA GLY A 192 9.44 -4.89 -2.35
C GLY A 192 10.86 -4.42 -2.08
N TYR A 193 11.49 -4.84 -0.97
CA TYR A 193 12.90 -4.55 -0.70
C TYR A 193 13.70 -5.79 -0.33
N CYS A 194 15.02 -5.69 -0.44
CA CYS A 194 15.95 -6.75 -0.08
C CYS A 194 16.05 -6.92 1.44
N ASP A 195 15.73 -8.13 1.92
CA ASP A 195 15.76 -8.52 3.33
C ASP A 195 17.15 -8.91 3.84
N CYS A 196 18.21 -8.65 3.07
CA CYS A 196 19.57 -8.92 3.51
C CYS A 196 19.89 -8.09 4.76
N GLY A 197 20.32 -8.77 5.82
CA GLY A 197 20.63 -8.17 7.11
C GLY A 197 19.48 -8.14 8.11
N ASP A 198 18.26 -8.54 7.72
CA ASP A 198 17.14 -8.68 8.64
C ASP A 198 17.18 -10.07 9.32
N PRO A 199 17.51 -10.15 10.63
CA PRO A 199 17.56 -11.43 11.35
C PRO A 199 16.19 -12.10 11.49
N GLU A 200 15.10 -11.39 11.25
CA GLU A 200 13.74 -11.92 11.31
C GLU A 200 13.28 -12.55 9.99
N ALA A 201 13.93 -12.22 8.88
CA ALA A 201 13.63 -12.80 7.56
C ALA A 201 14.35 -14.14 7.31
N TRP A 202 15.48 -14.39 7.99
CA TRP A 202 16.35 -15.54 7.71
C TRP A 202 16.64 -16.39 8.95
N LYS A 203 16.38 -17.70 8.86
CA LYS A 203 16.74 -18.70 9.88
C LYS A 203 18.26 -18.83 10.07
N GLN A 204 19.02 -18.57 9.01
CA GLN A 204 20.48 -18.65 8.95
C GLN A 204 21.02 -17.83 7.78
N ASN A 205 22.30 -17.47 7.82
CA ASN A 205 22.99 -16.66 6.80
C ASN A 205 22.34 -15.28 6.55
N VAL A 206 21.94 -14.62 7.65
CA VAL A 206 21.24 -13.33 7.65
C VAL A 206 21.91 -12.25 6.78
N HIS A 207 23.25 -12.22 6.78
CA HIS A 207 24.03 -11.19 6.10
C HIS A 207 24.74 -11.75 4.87
N CYS A 208 24.80 -10.95 3.80
CA CYS A 208 25.74 -11.14 2.70
C CYS A 208 27.10 -10.49 3.03
N ASN A 209 28.11 -10.75 2.21
CA ASN A 209 29.46 -10.19 2.42
C ASN A 209 29.52 -8.65 2.34
N LEU A 210 28.51 -8.00 1.73
CA LEU A 210 28.43 -6.54 1.63
C LEU A 210 27.85 -5.89 2.89
N HIS A 211 27.05 -6.62 3.65
CA HIS A 211 26.25 -6.11 4.78
C HIS A 211 26.59 -6.84 6.09
N LEU A 212 27.86 -7.21 6.28
CA LEU A 212 28.30 -7.88 7.50
C LEU A 212 28.24 -6.93 8.71
N PRO A 213 27.82 -7.42 9.90
CA PRO A 213 27.91 -6.67 11.14
C PRO A 213 29.35 -6.25 11.44
N HIS A 214 29.53 -5.06 12.04
CA HIS A 214 30.81 -4.61 12.56
C HIS A 214 30.90 -4.86 14.07
N ASP A 215 32.12 -5.07 14.59
CA ASP A 215 32.36 -5.41 16.00
C ASP A 215 31.91 -4.30 16.99
N ASP A 216 31.71 -3.06 16.52
CA ASP A 216 31.27 -1.88 17.30
C ASP A 216 29.78 -1.55 17.11
N ASN A 217 28.88 -2.51 17.32
CA ASN A 217 27.43 -2.35 17.13
C ASN A 217 26.65 -1.79 18.34
N ASN A 218 27.33 -1.28 19.37
CA ASN A 218 26.70 -0.65 20.54
C ASN A 218 26.64 0.89 20.43
N GLU A 219 26.43 1.42 19.23
CA GLU A 219 26.21 2.86 19.09
C GLU A 219 24.77 3.21 19.43
N SER A 220 24.62 4.16 20.33
CA SER A 220 23.33 4.74 20.63
C SER A 220 22.85 5.58 19.46
N ALA A 221 21.55 5.83 19.47
CA ALA A 221 20.88 6.77 18.60
C ALA A 221 21.63 8.13 18.52
N ASP A 222 22.05 8.67 19.67
CA ASP A 222 22.76 9.95 19.75
C ASP A 222 24.15 9.88 19.11
N ASP A 223 24.83 8.74 19.18
CA ASP A 223 26.14 8.55 18.55
C ASP A 223 26.06 8.69 17.03
N ILE A 224 25.01 8.12 16.40
CA ILE A 224 24.76 8.22 14.96
C ILE A 224 24.56 9.69 14.55
N LEU A 225 23.72 10.43 15.27
CA LEU A 225 23.50 11.85 14.99
C LEU A 225 24.77 12.67 15.22
N ASN A 226 25.54 12.36 16.27
CA ASN A 226 26.75 13.09 16.62
C ASN A 226 27.90 12.88 15.61
N ARG A 227 27.80 11.92 14.68
CA ARG A 227 28.73 11.83 13.54
C ARG A 227 28.58 13.01 12.57
N LEU A 228 27.41 13.65 12.53
CA LEU A 228 27.17 14.86 11.75
C LEU A 228 27.47 16.12 12.57
N PRO A 229 28.14 17.13 11.98
CA PRO A 229 28.33 18.44 12.60
C PRO A 229 27.01 19.04 13.08
N SER A 230 27.01 19.70 14.25
CA SER A 230 25.78 20.24 14.87
C SER A 230 25.06 21.29 14.02
N ASP A 231 25.84 22.12 13.31
CA ASP A 231 25.31 23.13 12.40
C ASP A 231 24.64 22.49 11.18
N LEU A 232 25.22 21.42 10.64
CA LEU A 232 24.65 20.64 9.54
C LEU A 232 23.33 19.96 9.98
N ARG A 233 23.30 19.39 11.19
CA ARG A 233 22.08 18.81 11.76
C ARG A 233 20.95 19.84 11.88
N LEU A 234 21.26 21.04 12.37
CA LEU A 234 20.26 22.11 12.53
C LEU A 234 19.71 22.57 11.18
N ARG A 235 20.58 22.77 10.18
CA ARG A 235 20.16 23.15 8.83
C ARG A 235 19.33 22.07 8.16
N ALA A 236 19.73 20.80 8.30
CA ALA A 236 18.97 19.65 7.81
C ALA A 236 17.58 19.56 8.44
N LYS A 237 17.48 19.65 9.77
CA LYS A 237 16.20 19.63 10.48
C LYS A 237 15.28 20.76 10.04
N ASN A 238 15.80 21.99 9.94
CA ASN A 238 15.02 23.15 9.49
C ASN A 238 14.55 22.96 8.04
N LEU A 239 15.46 22.57 7.14
CA LEU A 239 15.12 22.35 5.73
C LEU A 239 14.08 21.24 5.57
N PHE A 240 14.27 20.08 6.20
CA PHE A 240 13.34 18.95 6.09
C PHE A 240 11.95 19.31 6.59
N ASN A 241 11.84 20.04 7.71
CA ASN A 241 10.54 20.54 8.19
C ASN A 241 9.83 21.43 7.16
N ILE A 242 10.56 22.36 6.53
CA ILE A 242 10.00 23.23 5.47
C ILE A 242 9.57 22.41 4.25
N LEU A 243 10.42 21.50 3.79
CA LEU A 243 10.15 20.68 2.61
C LEU A 243 8.97 19.74 2.84
N LEU A 244 8.92 19.05 3.98
CA LEU A 244 7.83 18.12 4.31
C LEU A 244 6.49 18.85 4.44
N ARG A 245 6.46 20.01 5.11
CA ARG A 245 5.26 20.87 5.15
C ARG A 245 4.75 21.23 3.77
N PHE A 246 5.65 21.68 2.90
CA PHE A 246 5.32 22.04 1.53
C PHE A 246 4.79 20.84 0.73
N ILE A 247 5.49 19.71 0.81
CA ILE A 247 5.15 18.47 0.11
C ILE A 247 3.78 17.95 0.56
N ILE A 248 3.60 17.74 1.86
CA ILE A 248 2.37 17.18 2.41
C ILE A 248 1.19 18.10 2.10
N LYS A 249 1.31 19.42 2.30
CA LYS A 249 0.22 20.37 2.00
C LYS A 249 -0.19 20.34 0.53
N LEU A 250 0.74 20.18 -0.41
CA LEU A 250 0.42 20.20 -1.85
C LEU A 250 -0.01 18.84 -2.41
N LEU A 251 0.60 17.73 -1.98
CA LEU A 251 0.25 16.40 -2.47
C LEU A 251 -1.04 15.89 -1.83
N CYS A 252 -1.29 16.22 -0.55
CA CYS A 252 -2.43 15.72 0.20
C CYS A 252 -3.67 16.63 0.11
N THR A 253 -3.73 17.56 -0.84
CA THR A 253 -4.92 18.39 -1.12
C THR A 253 -5.39 18.25 -2.56
N GLY A 254 -6.70 18.10 -2.73
CA GLY A 254 -7.38 18.17 -4.03
C GLY A 254 -7.93 19.56 -4.36
N ASN A 255 -7.82 20.52 -3.45
CA ASN A 255 -8.47 21.81 -3.60
C ASN A 255 -7.45 22.95 -3.46
N TYR A 256 -7.33 23.71 -4.55
CA TYR A 256 -6.46 24.88 -4.61
C TYR A 256 -6.78 25.94 -3.54
N GLN A 257 -8.02 26.02 -3.05
CA GLN A 257 -8.35 26.98 -2.00
C GLN A 257 -7.68 26.67 -0.67
N ASP A 258 -7.32 25.42 -0.43
CA ASP A 258 -6.78 24.94 0.84
C ASP A 258 -5.26 25.11 0.93
N ILE A 259 -4.60 25.58 -0.16
CA ILE A 259 -3.16 25.87 -0.12
C ILE A 259 -2.88 27.21 0.60
N PRO A 260 -1.70 27.36 1.24
CA PRO A 260 -1.27 28.62 1.84
C PRO A 260 -1.37 29.81 0.87
N ASN A 261 -1.90 30.94 1.35
CA ASN A 261 -2.05 32.14 0.53
C ASN A 261 -0.69 32.68 0.05
N GLU A 262 0.38 32.39 0.78
CA GLU A 262 1.76 32.71 0.45
C GLU A 262 2.22 32.03 -0.84
N LEU A 263 1.61 30.91 -1.23
CA LEU A 263 1.88 30.16 -2.45
C LEU A 263 0.90 30.50 -3.59
N LYS A 264 -0.21 31.18 -3.29
CA LYS A 264 -1.15 31.69 -4.31
C LYS A 264 -0.57 32.95 -4.96
N ASN A 265 -0.54 33.01 -6.28
CA ASN A 265 0.08 34.10 -7.04
C ASN A 265 -0.93 34.77 -7.97
N GLU A 266 -1.28 36.03 -7.72
CA GLU A 266 -2.18 36.80 -8.59
C GLU A 266 -1.69 36.93 -10.05
N TYR A 267 -0.39 36.84 -10.32
CA TYR A 267 0.13 36.83 -11.69
C TYR A 267 -0.24 35.54 -12.44
N TRP A 268 -0.08 34.39 -11.79
CA TRP A 268 -0.42 33.07 -12.36
C TRP A 268 -1.90 32.70 -12.19
N ASP A 269 -2.56 33.30 -11.20
CA ASP A 269 -3.92 32.98 -10.73
C ASP A 269 -4.93 34.11 -10.98
N GLY A 270 -4.53 35.20 -11.63
CA GLY A 270 -5.33 36.41 -11.98
C GLY A 270 -5.73 36.50 -13.46
N ASP A 271 -5.83 37.69 -14.05
CA ASP A 271 -6.49 37.87 -15.37
C ASP A 271 -5.77 37.21 -16.56
N HIS A 272 -4.53 36.74 -16.40
CA HIS A 272 -3.77 35.95 -17.38
C HIS A 272 -3.80 34.42 -17.09
N LYS A 273 -4.78 33.93 -16.30
CA LYS A 273 -4.94 32.52 -15.90
C LYS A 273 -4.75 31.54 -17.06
N ASN A 274 -3.62 30.85 -17.05
CA ASN A 274 -3.52 29.54 -17.68
C ASN A 274 -4.06 28.50 -16.69
N TYR A 275 -5.11 27.81 -17.12
CA TYR A 275 -5.63 26.62 -16.47
C TYR A 275 -5.09 25.39 -17.17
N VAL A 276 -5.12 24.28 -16.44
CA VAL A 276 -4.72 22.97 -16.93
C VAL A 276 -5.88 22.01 -16.75
N THR A 277 -6.26 21.34 -17.83
CA THR A 277 -7.15 20.18 -17.77
C THR A 277 -6.30 18.94 -17.50
N ILE A 278 -6.56 18.28 -16.37
CA ILE A 278 -5.89 17.06 -15.93
C ILE A 278 -6.81 15.87 -16.17
N LEU A 279 -6.30 14.87 -16.88
CA LEU A 279 -6.91 13.55 -17.01
C LEU A 279 -6.32 12.62 -15.96
N PHE A 280 -7.18 11.93 -15.20
CA PHE A 280 -6.77 10.96 -14.18
C PHE A 280 -6.95 9.54 -14.71
N ASN A 281 -6.07 8.64 -14.27
CA ASN A 281 -6.25 7.22 -14.49
C ASN A 281 -7.43 6.72 -13.66
N ASP A 282 -8.28 5.90 -14.26
CA ASP A 282 -9.38 5.23 -13.58
C ASP A 282 -9.25 3.70 -13.57
N GLU A 283 -8.19 3.14 -14.19
CA GLU A 283 -7.92 1.70 -14.30
C GLU A 283 -9.10 0.87 -14.89
N VAL A 284 -10.05 1.55 -15.55
CA VAL A 284 -11.26 0.93 -16.12
C VAL A 284 -11.27 1.06 -17.65
N HIS A 285 -10.90 2.23 -18.17
CA HIS A 285 -10.87 2.43 -19.61
C HIS A 285 -9.61 1.84 -20.26
N THR A 286 -9.80 1.20 -21.41
CA THR A 286 -8.69 0.69 -22.22
C THR A 286 -7.91 1.83 -22.88
N TYR A 287 -6.64 1.57 -23.22
CA TYR A 287 -5.79 2.52 -23.96
C TYR A 287 -6.48 3.03 -25.23
N ASP A 288 -7.08 2.16 -26.04
CA ASP A 288 -7.77 2.55 -27.28
C ASP A 288 -8.96 3.48 -27.04
N GLN A 289 -9.73 3.25 -25.98
CA GLN A 289 -10.85 4.12 -25.61
C GLN A 289 -10.34 5.52 -25.23
N VAL A 290 -9.30 5.58 -24.39
CA VAL A 290 -8.69 6.85 -23.96
C VAL A 290 -8.11 7.61 -25.16
N ILE A 291 -7.35 6.92 -26.02
CA ILE A 291 -6.76 7.51 -27.23
C ILE A 291 -7.85 8.08 -28.14
N HIS A 292 -8.95 7.34 -28.37
CA HIS A 292 -10.05 7.81 -29.20
C HIS A 292 -10.70 9.08 -28.65
N VAL A 293 -10.91 9.15 -27.32
CA VAL A 293 -11.47 10.31 -26.64
C VAL A 293 -10.52 11.50 -26.74
N LEU A 294 -9.22 11.30 -26.50
CA LEU A 294 -8.19 12.34 -26.59
C LEU A 294 -8.07 12.92 -28.01
N SER A 295 -8.03 12.08 -29.05
CA SER A 295 -7.96 12.55 -30.44
C SER A 295 -9.15 13.46 -30.82
N ARG A 296 -10.29 13.32 -30.15
CA ARG A 296 -11.47 14.19 -30.37
C ARG A 296 -11.46 15.43 -29.49
N ALA A 297 -11.08 15.30 -28.23
CA ALA A 297 -11.15 16.38 -27.25
C ALA A 297 -10.05 17.44 -27.47
N ILE A 298 -8.83 17.01 -27.78
CA ILE A 298 -7.66 17.90 -27.92
C ILE A 298 -7.07 17.91 -29.32
N GLN A 299 -7.70 17.23 -30.29
CA GLN A 299 -7.27 17.15 -31.69
C GLN A 299 -5.84 16.61 -31.88
N CYS A 300 -5.39 15.74 -30.97
CA CYS A 300 -4.07 15.11 -31.04
C CYS A 300 -4.04 13.94 -32.06
N THR A 301 -2.84 13.65 -32.56
CA THR A 301 -2.55 12.47 -33.37
C THR A 301 -2.69 11.18 -32.55
N LYS A 302 -2.75 10.03 -33.21
CA LYS A 302 -2.78 8.73 -32.50
C LYS A 302 -1.51 8.50 -31.67
N GLN A 303 -0.35 8.92 -32.16
CA GLN A 303 0.92 8.78 -31.45
C GLN A 303 0.93 9.63 -30.17
N GLU A 304 0.56 10.91 -30.27
CA GLU A 304 0.43 11.79 -29.09
C GLU A 304 -0.62 11.27 -28.11
N GLY A 305 -1.75 10.75 -28.62
CA GLY A 305 -2.77 10.12 -27.78
C GLY A 305 -2.23 8.91 -27.02
N HIS A 306 -1.41 8.07 -27.68
CA HIS A 306 -0.78 6.90 -27.06
C HIS A 306 0.24 7.32 -25.99
N GLU A 307 1.07 8.33 -26.26
CA GLU A 307 2.00 8.89 -25.27
C GLU A 307 1.26 9.42 -24.04
N LEU A 308 0.17 10.17 -24.23
CA LEU A 308 -0.66 10.68 -23.14
C LEU A 308 -1.34 9.56 -22.36
N ALA A 309 -1.89 8.55 -23.02
CA ALA A 309 -2.50 7.39 -22.36
C ALA A 309 -1.48 6.61 -21.53
N SER A 310 -0.27 6.39 -22.07
CA SER A 310 0.85 5.76 -21.36
C SER A 310 1.31 6.56 -20.16
N LEU A 311 1.35 7.90 -20.27
CA LEU A 311 1.67 8.79 -19.16
C LEU A 311 0.60 8.75 -18.06
N VAL A 312 -0.69 8.74 -18.42
CA VAL A 312 -1.78 8.61 -17.45
C VAL A 312 -1.70 7.28 -16.72
N ASP A 313 -1.42 6.18 -17.41
CA ASP A 313 -1.31 4.87 -16.77
C ASP A 313 -0.10 4.77 -15.83
N ARG A 314 1.06 5.26 -16.28
CA ARG A 314 2.31 5.21 -15.50
C ARG A 314 2.31 6.17 -14.31
N GLU A 315 1.96 7.44 -14.56
CA GLU A 315 2.00 8.48 -13.52
C GLU A 315 0.70 8.51 -12.70
N GLY A 316 -0.42 8.02 -13.22
CA GLY A 316 -1.75 8.09 -12.61
C GLY A 316 -2.54 9.35 -12.99
N ARG A 317 -1.91 10.34 -13.62
CA ARG A 317 -2.55 11.53 -14.20
C ARG A 317 -1.65 12.21 -15.22
N THR A 318 -2.23 12.97 -16.15
CA THR A 318 -1.46 13.84 -17.06
C THR A 318 -2.20 15.13 -17.41
N ALA A 319 -1.45 16.17 -17.77
CA ALA A 319 -1.99 17.38 -18.37
C ALA A 319 -2.31 17.14 -19.85
N ILE A 320 -3.56 17.38 -20.24
CA ILE A 320 -4.02 17.17 -21.62
C ILE A 320 -4.30 18.49 -22.36
N ARG A 321 -4.52 19.58 -21.62
CA ARG A 321 -4.73 20.92 -22.18
C ARG A 321 -4.22 21.97 -21.21
N ILE A 322 -3.50 22.96 -21.73
CA ILE A 322 -3.13 24.18 -21.03
C ILE A 322 -3.71 25.36 -21.82
N GLY A 323 -4.38 26.29 -21.16
CA GLY A 323 -4.94 27.47 -21.83
C GLY A 323 -5.95 28.22 -20.98
N THR A 324 -6.86 28.96 -21.61
CA THR A 324 -7.89 29.70 -20.86
C THR A 324 -8.87 28.73 -20.18
N THR A 325 -9.58 29.22 -19.16
CA THR A 325 -10.62 28.43 -18.47
C THR A 325 -11.67 27.89 -19.45
N GLU A 326 -12.03 28.67 -20.47
CA GLU A 326 -13.02 28.29 -21.48
C GLU A 326 -12.50 27.13 -22.34
N GLN A 327 -11.28 27.24 -22.85
CA GLN A 327 -10.64 26.15 -23.62
C GLN A 327 -10.51 24.86 -22.79
N CYS A 328 -10.17 24.98 -21.50
CA CYS A 328 -10.08 23.82 -20.61
C CYS A 328 -11.45 23.18 -20.35
N ARG A 329 -12.50 23.99 -20.19
CA ARG A 329 -13.89 23.52 -20.03
C ARG A 329 -14.41 22.83 -21.28
N ASP A 330 -14.09 23.33 -22.47
CA ASP A 330 -14.49 22.70 -23.73
C ASP A 330 -13.93 21.28 -23.85
N VAL A 331 -12.65 21.09 -23.50
CA VAL A 331 -12.01 19.78 -23.45
C VAL A 331 -12.68 18.87 -22.41
N GLN A 332 -12.87 19.36 -21.18
CA GLN A 332 -13.51 18.60 -20.11
C GLN A 332 -14.94 18.16 -20.49
N GLN A 333 -15.73 19.05 -21.07
CA GLN A 333 -17.10 18.78 -21.50
C GLN A 333 -17.12 17.78 -22.67
N THR A 334 -16.18 17.88 -23.60
CA THR A 334 -16.06 16.92 -24.70
C THR A 334 -15.77 15.51 -24.18
N ILE A 335 -14.83 15.37 -23.24
CA ILE A 335 -14.54 14.09 -22.59
C ILE A 335 -15.79 13.55 -21.89
N ARG A 336 -16.43 14.37 -21.05
CA ARG A 336 -17.61 13.98 -20.27
C ARG A 336 -18.77 13.49 -21.14
N ILE A 337 -19.03 14.14 -22.28
CA ILE A 337 -20.08 13.73 -23.22
C ILE A 337 -19.73 12.40 -23.89
N ARG A 338 -18.46 12.19 -24.21
CA ARG A 338 -17.99 11.00 -24.93
C ARG A 338 -17.87 9.76 -24.05
N THR A 339 -17.76 9.95 -22.74
CA THR A 339 -17.70 8.88 -21.74
C THR A 339 -18.92 8.94 -20.81
N ALA A 340 -20.12 9.17 -21.36
CA ALA A 340 -21.32 9.36 -20.55
C ALA A 340 -21.70 8.10 -19.76
N ASP A 341 -21.46 6.92 -20.32
CA ASP A 341 -21.79 5.63 -19.70
C ASP A 341 -20.90 5.34 -18.48
N VAL A 342 -19.60 5.66 -18.58
CA VAL A 342 -18.61 5.60 -17.49
C VAL A 342 -17.72 6.84 -17.57
N PRO A 343 -17.97 7.90 -16.78
CA PRO A 343 -17.24 9.16 -16.91
C PRO A 343 -15.75 9.05 -16.59
N LEU A 344 -14.90 9.37 -17.57
CA LEU A 344 -13.47 9.60 -17.32
C LEU A 344 -13.30 10.79 -16.37
N LYS A 345 -12.51 10.61 -15.31
CA LYS A 345 -12.22 11.67 -14.35
C LYS A 345 -11.30 12.71 -14.97
N CYS A 346 -11.83 13.91 -15.14
CA CYS A 346 -11.16 15.04 -15.77
C CYS A 346 -11.50 16.32 -15.00
N GLU A 347 -10.47 17.02 -14.51
CA GLU A 347 -10.63 18.20 -13.64
C GLU A 347 -9.75 19.35 -14.11
N ILE A 348 -10.11 20.57 -13.73
CA ILE A 348 -9.45 21.80 -14.20
C ILE A 348 -8.84 22.51 -12.99
N TYR A 349 -7.55 22.82 -13.09
CA TYR A 349 -6.78 23.44 -12.02
C TYR A 349 -6.01 24.66 -12.52
N PRO A 350 -5.70 25.64 -11.65
CA PRO A 350 -4.70 26.66 -11.98
C PRO A 350 -3.36 26.00 -12.33
N ASN A 351 -2.68 26.50 -13.37
CA ASN A 351 -1.40 25.93 -13.79
C ASN A 351 -0.31 26.04 -12.69
N SER A 352 -0.33 27.13 -11.92
CA SER A 352 0.53 27.34 -10.75
C SER A 352 0.45 26.17 -9.77
N PHE A 353 -0.77 25.72 -9.47
CA PHE A 353 -1.04 24.64 -8.53
C PHE A 353 -0.46 23.31 -9.00
N ILE A 354 -0.70 22.96 -10.27
CA ILE A 354 -0.18 21.72 -10.86
C ILE A 354 1.35 21.75 -10.91
N SER A 355 1.94 22.89 -11.25
CA SER A 355 3.40 23.07 -11.26
C SER A 355 4.00 22.89 -9.87
N LEU A 356 3.35 23.46 -8.84
CA LEU A 356 3.74 23.30 -7.44
C LEU A 356 3.60 21.85 -6.96
N GLN A 357 2.54 21.15 -7.34
CA GLN A 357 2.37 19.72 -7.06
C GLN A 357 3.46 18.85 -7.73
N TYR A 358 3.82 19.16 -8.98
CA TYR A 358 4.90 18.47 -9.67
C TYR A 358 6.25 18.72 -8.97
N PHE A 359 6.51 19.95 -8.56
CA PHE A 359 7.71 20.29 -7.78
C PHE A 359 7.75 19.59 -6.43
N ALA A 360 6.64 19.53 -5.70
CA ALA A 360 6.53 18.76 -4.45
C ALA A 360 6.89 17.28 -4.66
N GLN A 361 6.46 16.67 -5.76
CA GLN A 361 6.87 15.30 -6.10
C GLN A 361 8.38 15.19 -6.39
N LYS A 362 8.99 16.19 -7.05
CA LYS A 362 10.44 16.22 -7.26
C LYS A 362 11.23 16.44 -5.97
N LEU A 363 10.67 17.21 -5.02
CA LEU A 363 11.25 17.39 -3.69
C LEU A 363 11.25 16.09 -2.87
N LEU A 364 10.26 15.20 -3.05
CA LEU A 364 10.32 13.85 -2.46
C LEU A 364 11.53 13.07 -2.97
N THR A 365 11.78 13.07 -4.28
CA THR A 365 12.97 12.42 -4.86
C THR A 365 14.26 13.05 -4.38
N TYR A 366 14.29 14.39 -4.24
CA TYR A 366 15.43 15.12 -3.68
C TYR A 366 15.71 14.72 -2.23
N LEU A 367 14.68 14.67 -1.38
CA LEU A 367 14.81 14.20 0.01
C LEU A 367 15.29 12.75 0.08
N GLN A 368 14.75 11.87 -0.76
CA GLN A 368 15.18 10.48 -0.86
C GLN A 368 16.69 10.37 -1.14
N ASN A 369 17.19 11.15 -2.11
CA ASN A 369 18.61 11.19 -2.43
C ASN A 369 19.45 11.67 -1.23
N ILE A 370 18.97 12.65 -0.46
CA ILE A 370 19.70 13.16 0.72
C ILE A 370 19.73 12.14 1.86
N ILE A 371 18.61 11.51 2.21
CA ILE A 371 18.57 10.54 3.32
C ILE A 371 19.40 9.28 3.00
N GLU A 372 19.61 8.98 1.72
CA GLU A 372 20.52 7.92 1.28
C GLU A 372 22.01 8.30 1.47
N LEU A 373 22.34 9.58 1.57
CA LEU A 373 23.72 10.03 1.81
C LEU A 373 24.22 9.77 3.22
N SER A 374 23.35 9.73 4.22
CA SER A 374 23.74 9.53 5.62
C SER A 374 22.62 8.98 6.50
N ASP A 375 22.96 8.04 7.37
CA ASP A 375 22.08 7.53 8.43
C ASP A 375 21.64 8.64 9.40
N GLY A 376 22.51 9.61 9.69
CA GLY A 376 22.17 10.81 10.46
C GLY A 376 21.09 11.66 9.78
N PHE A 377 21.15 11.87 8.46
CA PHE A 377 20.08 12.58 7.74
C PHE A 377 18.78 11.79 7.74
N ARG A 378 18.84 10.47 7.55
CA ARG A 378 17.66 9.59 7.60
C ARG A 378 16.95 9.69 8.95
N ARG A 379 17.72 9.75 10.05
CA ARG A 379 17.19 9.90 11.41
C ARG A 379 16.51 11.26 11.62
N ILE A 380 17.16 12.35 11.20
CA ILE A 380 16.55 13.71 11.24
C ILE A 380 15.26 13.75 10.41
N PHE A 381 15.25 13.11 9.24
CA PHE A 381 14.04 13.01 8.42
C PHE A 381 12.91 12.28 9.15
N CYS A 382 13.20 11.13 9.78
CA CYS A 382 12.18 10.39 10.54
C CYS A 382 11.65 11.22 11.71
N GLU A 383 12.51 11.96 12.43
CA GLU A 383 12.10 12.89 13.48
C GLU A 383 11.13 13.96 12.94
N CYS A 384 11.45 14.57 11.79
CA CYS A 384 10.57 15.55 11.16
C CYS A 384 9.25 14.91 10.69
N GLU A 385 9.24 13.71 10.13
CA GLU A 385 8.01 13.06 9.67
C GLU A 385 6.99 12.79 10.78
N ILE A 386 7.46 12.52 12.01
CA ILE A 386 6.61 12.27 13.17
C ILE A 386 6.25 13.55 13.96
N GLU A 387 6.72 14.72 13.55
CA GLU A 387 6.30 16.00 14.14
C GLU A 387 4.90 16.39 13.62
N CYS A 388 4.10 17.02 14.49
CA CYS A 388 2.82 17.63 14.10
C CYS A 388 3.05 19.02 13.49
N ASP A 389 2.25 19.37 12.48
CA ASP A 389 2.43 20.65 11.77
C ASP A 389 1.89 21.87 12.51
N ASP A 390 0.73 21.72 13.17
CA ASP A 390 0.03 22.78 13.88
C ASP A 390 -0.26 22.31 15.32
N GLU A 391 -0.17 23.20 16.31
CA GLU A 391 -0.50 22.89 17.72
C GLU A 391 -1.96 22.41 17.92
N LEU A 392 -2.82 22.62 16.92
CA LEU A 392 -4.24 22.25 16.94
C LEU A 392 -4.53 20.91 16.24
N ASP A 393 -3.61 20.42 15.40
CA ASP A 393 -3.79 19.19 14.62
C ASP A 393 -2.94 18.09 15.30
N ASP A 394 -3.59 17.21 16.07
CA ASP A 394 -2.95 16.10 16.82
C ASP A 394 -2.59 14.92 15.89
N ILE A 395 -2.19 15.24 14.66
CA ILE A 395 -1.79 14.29 13.62
C ILE A 395 -0.40 14.66 13.10
N THR A 396 0.44 13.63 13.00
CA THR A 396 1.77 13.72 12.42
C THR A 396 1.70 13.88 10.89
N ARG A 397 2.79 14.32 10.26
CA ARG A 397 2.88 14.42 8.79
C ARG A 397 2.71 13.05 8.12
N THR A 398 3.31 12.01 8.70
CA THR A 398 3.13 10.64 8.24
C THR A 398 1.66 10.20 8.29
N GLU A 399 0.95 10.46 9.40
CA GLU A 399 -0.48 10.14 9.49
C GLU A 399 -1.29 10.91 8.44
N LYS A 400 -1.00 12.19 8.24
CA LYS A 400 -1.66 13.01 7.21
C LYS A 400 -1.45 12.44 5.81
N ALA A 401 -0.23 12.00 5.49
CA ALA A 401 0.06 11.32 4.22
C ALA A 401 -0.75 10.03 4.04
N LEU A 402 -0.75 9.16 5.07
CA LEU A 402 -1.48 7.89 5.05
C LEU A 402 -3.00 8.09 4.92
N LEU A 403 -3.56 9.05 5.65
CA LEU A 403 -5.00 9.35 5.65
C LEU A 403 -5.46 10.07 4.39
N SER A 404 -4.56 10.77 3.69
CA SER A 404 -4.88 11.54 2.49
C SER A 404 -4.63 10.79 1.18
N GLU A 405 -4.44 9.48 1.25
CA GLU A 405 -4.05 8.65 0.10
C GLU A 405 -4.96 8.81 -1.13
N LYS A 406 -6.27 8.98 -0.93
CA LYS A 406 -7.26 9.23 -2.01
C LYS A 406 -6.98 10.49 -2.84
N MET A 407 -6.18 11.44 -2.31
CA MET A 407 -5.79 12.66 -3.01
C MET A 407 -4.54 12.45 -3.88
N LEU A 408 -3.76 11.41 -3.58
CA LEU A 408 -2.50 11.12 -4.26
C LEU A 408 -2.76 10.36 -5.56
N TRP A 409 -2.01 10.70 -6.61
CA TRP A 409 -1.93 9.90 -7.85
C TRP A 409 -0.84 8.83 -7.75
N LYS A 410 -0.85 7.87 -8.69
CA LYS A 410 0.02 6.68 -8.69
C LYS A 410 1.50 7.00 -8.43
N SER A 411 2.09 7.95 -9.15
CA SER A 411 3.51 8.29 -8.96
C SER A 411 3.81 9.04 -7.66
N ALA A 412 2.90 9.86 -7.14
CA ALA A 412 3.04 10.47 -5.81
C ALA A 412 2.91 9.45 -4.68
N ARG A 413 1.94 8.53 -4.76
CA ARG A 413 1.80 7.39 -3.83
C ARG A 413 3.07 6.54 -3.82
N SER A 414 3.57 6.20 -4.99
CA SER A 414 4.82 5.44 -5.14
C SER A 414 5.99 6.18 -4.48
N ALA A 415 6.16 7.49 -4.74
CA ALA A 415 7.25 8.27 -4.14
C ALA A 415 7.18 8.29 -2.59
N LEU A 416 5.99 8.47 -2.01
CA LEU A 416 5.80 8.41 -0.56
C LEU A 416 6.04 7.02 0.02
N HIS A 417 5.54 5.97 -0.65
CA HIS A 417 5.80 4.59 -0.25
C HIS A 417 7.31 4.29 -0.23
N GLN A 418 8.04 4.75 -1.24
CA GLN A 418 9.50 4.57 -1.33
C GLN A 418 10.24 5.32 -0.24
N ILE A 419 9.89 6.60 0.01
CA ILE A 419 10.60 7.36 1.04
C ILE A 419 10.32 6.80 2.44
N PHE A 420 9.12 6.26 2.73
CA PHE A 420 8.84 5.60 4.01
C PHE A 420 9.70 4.34 4.23
N ILE A 421 9.85 3.51 3.20
CA ILE A 421 10.72 2.33 3.27
C ILE A 421 12.18 2.77 3.43
N ASN A 422 12.65 3.65 2.56
CA ASN A 422 14.05 4.11 2.58
C ASN A 422 14.34 4.99 3.80
N SER A 423 13.37 5.40 4.62
CA SER A 423 13.61 6.10 5.88
C SER A 423 13.37 5.18 7.06
N PHE A 424 12.10 5.01 7.45
CA PHE A 424 11.70 4.32 8.66
C PHE A 424 12.13 2.86 8.71
N PHE A 425 12.15 2.13 7.59
CA PHE A 425 12.35 0.67 7.62
C PHE A 425 13.81 0.25 7.67
N MET A 426 14.73 1.23 7.56
CA MET A 426 16.16 1.00 7.63
C MET A 426 16.69 0.89 9.07
N ASP A 427 15.85 1.20 10.06
CA ASP A 427 16.16 1.16 11.49
C ASP A 427 14.98 0.54 12.26
N SER A 428 15.25 -0.40 13.16
CA SER A 428 14.20 -1.12 13.88
C SER A 428 13.34 -0.24 14.79
N GLU A 429 13.90 0.80 15.41
CA GLU A 429 13.17 1.71 16.28
C GLU A 429 12.22 2.60 15.46
N TRP A 430 12.70 3.10 14.33
CA TRP A 430 11.90 3.91 13.42
C TRP A 430 10.84 3.07 12.71
N LYS A 431 11.16 1.83 12.30
CA LYS A 431 10.20 0.88 11.73
C LYS A 431 9.08 0.60 12.72
N LYS A 432 9.41 0.39 14.00
CA LYS A 432 8.44 0.23 15.09
C LYS A 432 7.56 1.46 15.26
N THR A 433 8.15 2.66 15.27
CA THR A 433 7.40 3.93 15.38
C THR A 433 6.40 4.08 14.22
N PHE A 434 6.85 3.86 12.98
CA PHE A 434 5.99 3.91 11.80
C PHE A 434 4.86 2.89 11.89
N ALA A 435 5.13 1.66 12.35
CA ALA A 435 4.12 0.62 12.46
C ALA A 435 2.98 0.99 13.42
N ILE A 436 3.29 1.69 14.51
CA ILE A 436 2.30 2.20 15.46
C ILE A 436 1.39 3.22 14.78
N LEU A 437 1.97 4.18 14.05
CA LEU A 437 1.22 5.18 13.28
C LEU A 437 0.37 4.53 12.20
N TYR A 438 0.94 3.57 11.46
CA TYR A 438 0.24 2.80 10.44
C TYR A 438 -0.97 2.07 11.03
N MET A 439 -0.81 1.41 12.19
CA MET A 439 -1.92 0.74 12.87
C MET A 439 -3.01 1.70 13.35
N LYS A 440 -2.64 2.90 13.80
CA LYS A 440 -3.61 3.96 14.16
C LYS A 440 -4.43 4.40 12.93
N CYS A 441 -3.80 4.49 11.76
CA CYS A 441 -4.47 4.86 10.50
C CYS A 441 -5.18 3.71 9.79
N TYR A 442 -4.88 2.45 10.12
CA TYR A 442 -5.28 1.25 9.37
C TYR A 442 -6.79 1.19 9.03
N PRO A 443 -7.73 1.45 9.96
CA PRO A 443 -9.16 1.39 9.65
C PRO A 443 -9.58 2.38 8.54
N MET A 444 -8.95 3.56 8.51
CA MET A 444 -9.22 4.57 7.49
C MET A 444 -8.59 4.21 6.14
N ILE A 445 -7.36 3.69 6.15
CA ILE A 445 -6.68 3.20 4.94
C ILE A 445 -7.54 2.11 4.27
N ILE A 446 -8.02 1.14 5.05
CA ILE A 446 -8.90 0.08 4.55
C ILE A 446 -10.20 0.63 3.98
N ARG A 447 -10.84 1.58 4.67
CA ARG A 447 -12.08 2.19 4.19
C ARG A 447 -11.87 2.88 2.84
N HIS A 448 -10.80 3.66 2.70
CA HIS A 448 -10.44 4.28 1.42
C HIS A 448 -10.18 3.23 0.35
N TYR A 449 -9.42 2.18 0.65
CA TYR A 449 -9.11 1.12 -0.32
C TYR A 449 -10.35 0.43 -0.89
N ARG A 450 -11.36 0.23 -0.03
CA ARG A 450 -12.61 -0.42 -0.39
C ARG A 450 -13.52 0.47 -1.24
N THR A 451 -13.59 1.77 -0.93
CA THR A 451 -14.55 2.69 -1.56
C THR A 451 -14.03 3.42 -2.79
N ASP A 452 -12.71 3.56 -2.92
CA ASP A 452 -12.10 4.31 -4.01
C ASP A 452 -11.61 3.38 -5.12
N PHE A 453 -12.25 3.50 -6.29
CA PHE A 453 -11.93 2.68 -7.46
C PHE A 453 -10.76 3.23 -8.29
N SER A 454 -10.20 4.40 -7.95
CA SER A 454 -9.08 5.02 -8.68
C SER A 454 -7.74 4.28 -8.56
N PHE A 455 -7.69 3.21 -7.76
CA PHE A 455 -6.61 2.23 -7.77
C PHE A 455 -7.24 0.84 -7.81
N LEU A 456 -6.82 0.01 -8.76
CA LEU A 456 -7.42 -1.31 -8.99
C LEU A 456 -6.83 -2.37 -8.07
N TYR A 457 -5.53 -2.26 -7.75
CA TYR A 457 -4.78 -3.29 -7.05
C TYR A 457 -4.27 -2.84 -5.68
N ARG A 458 -4.14 -3.80 -4.77
CA ARG A 458 -3.51 -3.61 -3.46
C ARG A 458 -2.08 -3.08 -3.57
N ALA A 459 -1.38 -3.43 -4.65
CA ALA A 459 -0.02 -3.01 -4.92
C ALA A 459 0.13 -1.49 -5.10
N ASP A 460 -0.96 -0.79 -5.45
CA ASP A 460 -0.98 0.65 -5.74
C ASP A 460 -1.34 1.51 -4.52
N CYS A 461 -1.51 0.88 -3.36
CA CYS A 461 -2.00 1.50 -2.12
C CYS A 461 -1.05 1.25 -0.94
N PHE A 462 -1.07 2.13 0.07
CA PHE A 462 -0.35 1.99 1.34
C PHE A 462 -0.73 0.75 2.13
N LEU A 463 -1.81 0.04 1.77
CA LEU A 463 -2.05 -1.33 2.24
C LEU A 463 -0.91 -2.29 1.93
N ARG A 464 -0.10 -2.04 0.91
CA ARG A 464 1.08 -2.85 0.62
C ARG A 464 2.11 -2.80 1.76
N LEU A 465 2.18 -1.73 2.56
CA LEU A 465 3.14 -1.63 3.68
C LEU A 465 2.90 -2.69 4.76
N SER A 466 1.68 -3.19 4.89
CA SER A 466 1.33 -4.26 5.85
C SER A 466 2.21 -5.50 5.74
N VAL A 467 2.56 -5.97 4.54
CA VAL A 467 3.40 -7.17 4.37
C VAL A 467 4.80 -6.93 4.91
N GLN A 468 5.24 -5.68 5.01
CA GLN A 468 6.56 -5.30 5.51
C GLN A 468 6.57 -5.08 7.03
N LEU A 469 5.40 -4.85 7.62
CA LEU A 469 5.23 -4.58 9.05
C LEU A 469 4.75 -5.81 9.81
N PHE A 470 3.80 -6.56 9.24
CA PHE A 470 3.12 -7.68 9.91
C PHE A 470 3.85 -9.02 9.77
N THR A 471 4.81 -9.13 8.84
CA THR A 471 5.70 -10.31 8.72
C THR A 471 6.91 -10.22 9.66
N THR A 472 7.29 -9.01 10.09
CA THR A 472 8.33 -8.82 11.11
C THR A 472 7.80 -9.32 12.45
N ASN A 473 8.34 -10.46 12.89
CA ASN A 473 7.86 -11.26 14.02
C ASN A 473 7.82 -10.48 15.35
N SER A 474 8.88 -9.74 15.67
CA SER A 474 8.96 -8.90 16.86
C SER A 474 7.90 -7.80 16.86
N LEU A 475 7.70 -7.20 15.69
CA LEU A 475 6.76 -6.11 15.48
C LEU A 475 5.31 -6.59 15.50
N ALA A 476 4.98 -7.69 14.83
CA ALA A 476 3.65 -8.29 14.83
C ALA A 476 3.17 -8.61 16.25
N LYS A 477 4.03 -9.24 17.06
CA LYS A 477 3.73 -9.50 18.48
C LYS A 477 3.52 -8.22 19.26
N TYR A 478 4.39 -7.23 19.07
CA TYR A 478 4.28 -5.94 19.74
C TYR A 478 2.96 -5.23 19.39
N LEU A 479 2.58 -5.23 18.11
CA LEU A 479 1.34 -4.62 17.63
C LEU A 479 0.09 -5.35 18.16
N ILE A 480 0.11 -6.69 18.27
CA ILE A 480 -0.96 -7.43 18.95
C ILE A 480 -0.98 -7.06 20.44
N SER A 481 0.17 -7.13 21.10
CA SER A 481 0.28 -6.98 22.56
C SER A 481 -0.03 -5.58 23.06
N SER A 482 0.29 -4.53 22.31
CA SER A 482 0.21 -3.14 22.79
C SER A 482 -0.75 -2.27 21.99
N HIS A 483 -1.13 -2.67 20.77
CA HIS A 483 -1.94 -1.86 19.86
C HIS A 483 -3.17 -2.59 19.31
N ASN A 484 -3.54 -3.75 19.89
CA ASN A 484 -4.73 -4.53 19.52
C ASN A 484 -4.84 -4.86 18.02
N ALA A 485 -3.71 -5.02 17.32
CA ALA A 485 -3.71 -5.14 15.86
C ALA A 485 -4.61 -6.27 15.32
N PHE A 486 -4.66 -7.42 15.99
CA PHE A 486 -5.56 -8.52 15.61
C PHE A 486 -7.02 -8.04 15.63
N GLN A 487 -7.45 -7.42 16.73
CA GLN A 487 -8.81 -6.88 16.84
C GLN A 487 -9.06 -5.81 15.77
N THR A 488 -8.19 -4.82 15.62
CA THR A 488 -8.35 -3.71 14.66
C THR A 488 -8.52 -4.20 13.22
N ILE A 489 -7.73 -5.21 12.81
CA ILE A 489 -7.83 -5.80 11.47
C ILE A 489 -9.18 -6.50 11.28
N VAL A 490 -9.62 -7.31 12.25
CA VAL A 490 -10.90 -8.02 12.14
C VAL A 490 -12.08 -7.05 12.20
N ASP A 491 -12.06 -6.06 13.10
CA ASP A 491 -13.10 -5.03 13.20
C ASP A 491 -13.27 -4.28 11.87
N SER A 492 -12.16 -3.97 11.18
CA SER A 492 -12.18 -3.34 9.86
C SER A 492 -12.86 -4.22 8.78
N PHE A 493 -12.70 -5.55 8.86
CA PHE A 493 -13.42 -6.49 8.00
C PHE A 493 -14.89 -6.64 8.41
N LEU A 494 -15.18 -6.65 9.71
CA LEU A 494 -16.55 -6.75 10.22
C LEU A 494 -17.39 -5.53 9.87
N GLU A 495 -16.83 -4.33 9.91
CA GLU A 495 -17.51 -3.09 9.51
C GLU A 495 -18.08 -3.22 8.09
N TYR A 496 -17.32 -3.82 7.17
CA TYR A 496 -17.83 -4.13 5.84
C TYR A 496 -18.98 -5.12 5.86
N CYS A 497 -18.76 -6.24 6.56
CA CYS A 497 -19.71 -7.35 6.65
C CYS A 497 -21.06 -6.92 7.21
N GLN A 498 -21.12 -5.91 8.10
CA GLN A 498 -22.36 -5.43 8.71
C GLN A 498 -23.46 -5.12 7.68
N SER A 499 -23.11 -4.48 6.57
CA SER A 499 -24.05 -4.15 5.49
C SER A 499 -24.53 -5.36 4.68
N LYS A 500 -23.93 -6.53 4.88
CA LYS A 500 -24.16 -7.79 4.15
C LYS A 500 -24.77 -8.88 5.04
N LEU A 501 -25.21 -8.52 6.25
CA LEU A 501 -25.85 -9.46 7.15
C LEU A 501 -27.35 -9.54 6.88
N ASP A 502 -27.86 -10.76 6.75
CA ASP A 502 -29.28 -11.07 6.77
C ASP A 502 -29.55 -12.02 7.95
N HIS A 503 -30.47 -11.65 8.84
CA HIS A 503 -30.75 -12.39 10.09
C HIS A 503 -29.49 -12.77 10.89
N GLY A 504 -28.48 -11.88 10.89
CA GLY A 504 -27.20 -12.09 11.59
C GLY A 504 -26.24 -13.05 10.88
N LYS A 505 -26.50 -13.44 9.63
CA LYS A 505 -25.64 -14.30 8.80
C LYS A 505 -25.18 -13.56 7.56
N LEU A 506 -23.97 -13.85 7.09
CA LEU A 506 -23.50 -13.28 5.83
C LEU A 506 -24.36 -13.78 4.68
N LEU A 507 -24.82 -12.86 3.86
CA LEU A 507 -25.53 -13.15 2.63
C LEU A 507 -24.78 -12.51 1.48
N PHE A 508 -24.27 -13.33 0.56
CA PHE A 508 -23.61 -12.82 -0.63
C PHE A 508 -24.64 -12.53 -1.71
N SER A 509 -24.52 -11.34 -2.31
CA SER A 509 -25.47 -10.92 -3.33
C SER A 509 -25.37 -11.83 -4.55
N ARG A 510 -26.51 -12.41 -4.96
CA ARG A 510 -26.66 -13.19 -6.21
C ARG A 510 -26.62 -12.32 -7.46
N THR A 511 -26.46 -11.00 -7.31
CA THR A 511 -26.51 -10.04 -8.40
C THR A 511 -25.24 -10.09 -9.24
N THR A 512 -25.41 -10.01 -10.56
CA THR A 512 -24.34 -9.82 -11.57
C THR A 512 -23.70 -8.43 -11.53
N ASN A 513 -23.91 -7.63 -10.47
CA ASN A 513 -23.35 -6.29 -10.38
C ASN A 513 -21.86 -6.39 -10.04
N ALA A 514 -21.02 -6.26 -11.07
CA ALA A 514 -19.57 -6.34 -10.97
C ALA A 514 -19.00 -5.45 -9.86
N SER A 515 -19.51 -4.23 -9.66
CA SER A 515 -18.99 -3.28 -8.66
C SER A 515 -19.04 -3.83 -7.23
N LEU A 516 -20.15 -4.48 -6.86
CA LEU A 516 -20.32 -5.08 -5.53
C LEU A 516 -19.43 -6.31 -5.33
N GLN A 517 -19.19 -7.08 -6.40
CA GLN A 517 -18.28 -8.22 -6.37
C GLN A 517 -16.81 -7.76 -6.23
N HIS A 518 -16.42 -6.67 -6.91
CA HIS A 518 -15.10 -6.06 -6.76
C HIS A 518 -14.87 -5.54 -5.34
N GLU A 519 -15.85 -4.86 -4.73
CA GLU A 519 -15.75 -4.39 -3.34
C GLU A 519 -15.53 -5.57 -2.36
N PHE A 520 -16.24 -6.70 -2.56
CA PHE A 520 -16.07 -7.90 -1.75
C PHE A 520 -14.68 -8.51 -1.89
N ARG A 521 -14.20 -8.70 -3.12
CA ARG A 521 -12.84 -9.21 -3.37
C ARG A 521 -11.78 -8.33 -2.71
N ARG A 522 -11.93 -7.01 -2.77
CA ARG A 522 -11.04 -6.04 -2.09
C ARG A 522 -11.12 -6.17 -0.57
N ALA A 523 -12.32 -6.29 0.00
CA ALA A 523 -12.49 -6.49 1.43
C ALA A 523 -11.78 -7.76 1.93
N GLN A 524 -11.84 -8.85 1.15
CA GLN A 524 -11.14 -10.09 1.51
C GLN A 524 -9.62 -9.92 1.59
N SER A 525 -9.03 -8.86 1.00
CA SER A 525 -7.60 -8.62 1.12
C SER A 525 -7.15 -8.35 2.56
N ILE A 526 -8.06 -7.87 3.43
CA ILE A 526 -7.84 -7.69 4.88
C ILE A 526 -7.47 -9.02 5.56
N LEU A 527 -7.95 -10.14 5.02
CA LEU A 527 -7.65 -11.46 5.57
C LEU A 527 -6.18 -11.86 5.31
N TYR A 528 -5.54 -11.34 4.27
CA TYR A 528 -4.09 -11.52 4.08
C TYR A 528 -3.30 -10.78 5.15
N ASP A 529 -3.71 -9.56 5.51
CA ASP A 529 -3.10 -8.79 6.62
C ASP A 529 -3.15 -9.57 7.94
N LEU A 530 -4.33 -10.15 8.21
CA LEU A 530 -4.50 -10.97 9.40
C LEU A 530 -3.62 -12.23 9.37
N LYS A 531 -3.49 -12.86 8.20
CA LYS A 531 -2.60 -14.01 8.02
C LYS A 531 -1.13 -13.63 8.23
N TYR A 532 -0.67 -12.50 7.69
CA TYR A 532 0.69 -12.01 7.93
C TYR A 532 0.92 -11.79 9.43
N LEU A 533 0.00 -11.06 10.09
CA LEU A 533 0.11 -10.73 11.51
C LEU A 533 0.19 -11.98 12.42
N LEU A 534 -0.53 -13.05 12.07
CA LEU A 534 -0.58 -14.30 12.84
C LEU A 534 0.40 -15.36 12.34
N GLY A 535 1.10 -15.12 11.23
CA GLY A 535 1.89 -16.13 10.53
C GLY A 535 3.09 -16.64 11.33
N VAL A 536 3.63 -15.82 12.24
CA VAL A 536 4.78 -16.21 13.07
C VAL A 536 4.36 -16.41 14.52
N VAL A 537 4.38 -17.67 14.94
CA VAL A 537 3.98 -18.09 16.30
C VAL A 537 5.05 -17.63 17.31
N PRO A 538 4.67 -16.94 18.41
CA PRO A 538 5.62 -16.49 19.41
C PRO A 538 6.16 -17.67 20.25
N GLN A 539 7.41 -17.55 20.66
CA GLN A 539 8.05 -18.48 21.59
C GLN A 539 7.73 -18.14 23.05
N GLU A 540 7.47 -16.85 23.33
CA GLU A 540 7.18 -16.32 24.66
C GLU A 540 5.87 -15.54 24.63
N TYR A 541 5.09 -15.68 25.71
CA TYR A 541 3.79 -15.04 25.86
C TYR A 541 3.76 -14.20 27.13
N THR A 542 3.54 -12.89 26.99
CA THR A 542 3.27 -11.96 28.09
C THR A 542 1.78 -11.98 28.46
N VAL A 543 1.40 -11.34 29.57
CA VAL A 543 0.00 -11.24 29.98
C VAL A 543 -0.78 -10.39 28.97
N GLU A 544 -0.21 -9.26 28.58
CA GLU A 544 -0.78 -8.31 27.63
C GLU A 544 -0.95 -8.95 26.25
N LEU A 545 0.02 -9.75 25.80
CA LEU A 545 -0.07 -10.46 24.52
C LEU A 545 -1.22 -11.47 24.53
N ARG A 546 -1.39 -12.24 25.61
CA ARG A 546 -2.50 -13.20 25.74
C ARG A 546 -3.85 -12.49 25.76
N GLU A 547 -3.96 -11.42 26.55
CA GLU A 547 -5.20 -10.66 26.69
C GLU A 547 -5.64 -10.05 25.35
N ASN A 548 -4.75 -9.32 24.69
CA ASN A 548 -5.07 -8.63 23.43
C ASN A 548 -5.20 -9.60 22.25
N PHE A 549 -4.50 -10.73 22.25
CA PHE A 549 -4.80 -11.83 21.33
C PHE A 549 -6.22 -12.35 21.54
N LEU A 550 -6.64 -12.60 22.79
CA LEU A 550 -7.99 -13.10 23.08
C LEU A 550 -9.06 -12.06 22.73
N ASN A 551 -8.79 -10.77 22.84
CA ASN A 551 -9.68 -9.71 22.37
C ASN A 551 -9.89 -9.80 20.86
N GLY A 552 -8.81 -9.85 20.07
CA GLY A 552 -8.90 -10.06 18.63
C GLY A 552 -9.57 -11.38 18.26
N PHE A 553 -9.29 -12.46 19.00
CA PHE A 553 -9.89 -13.76 18.79
C PHE A 553 -11.40 -13.78 19.03
N ARG A 554 -11.91 -13.04 20.03
CA ARG A 554 -13.37 -12.90 20.27
C ARG A 554 -14.06 -12.17 19.12
N VAL A 555 -13.45 -11.12 18.59
CA VAL A 555 -13.94 -10.43 17.40
C VAL A 555 -13.88 -11.33 16.17
N PHE A 556 -12.84 -12.14 16.03
CA PHE A 556 -12.76 -13.17 14.98
C PHE A 556 -13.85 -14.24 15.12
N LEU A 557 -14.21 -14.65 16.35
CA LEU A 557 -15.34 -15.54 16.58
C LEU A 557 -16.68 -14.91 16.17
N GLN A 558 -16.84 -13.60 16.27
CA GLN A 558 -18.02 -12.90 15.75
C GLN A 558 -18.11 -13.04 14.23
N LEU A 559 -17.00 -12.87 13.50
CA LEU A 559 -16.94 -13.16 12.06
C LEU A 559 -17.33 -14.61 11.76
N LEU A 560 -16.73 -15.57 12.47
CA LEU A 560 -17.08 -16.99 12.28
C LEU A 560 -18.56 -17.27 12.60
N SER A 561 -19.16 -16.52 13.53
CA SER A 561 -20.57 -16.65 13.89
C SER A 561 -21.50 -16.11 12.80
N TYR A 562 -21.09 -15.05 12.08
CA TYR A 562 -21.78 -14.59 10.88
C TYR A 562 -21.71 -15.60 9.74
N MET A 563 -20.59 -16.32 9.62
CA MET A 563 -20.43 -17.39 8.65
C MET A 563 -21.14 -18.69 9.06
N HIS A 564 -21.40 -18.89 10.36
CA HIS A 564 -21.95 -20.14 10.87
C HIS A 564 -23.41 -20.31 10.49
N GLY A 565 -23.68 -21.19 9.53
CA GLY A 565 -25.01 -21.43 8.97
C GLY A 565 -25.43 -20.43 7.89
N MET A 566 -24.47 -19.74 7.25
CA MET A 566 -24.73 -18.88 6.08
C MET A 566 -25.04 -19.71 4.81
N ASP A 567 -25.60 -19.07 3.78
CA ASP A 567 -25.92 -19.69 2.48
C ASP A 567 -26.64 -21.04 2.58
N LYS A 568 -27.75 -21.05 3.33
CA LYS A 568 -28.58 -22.25 3.45
C LYS A 568 -29.26 -22.53 2.11
N VAL A 569 -29.16 -23.76 1.62
CA VAL A 569 -29.79 -24.22 0.37
C VAL A 569 -30.77 -25.34 0.66
N ALA A 570 -31.92 -25.32 -0.01
CA ALA A 570 -32.86 -26.43 -0.02
C ALA A 570 -32.58 -27.32 -1.23
N ARG A 571 -32.87 -28.61 -1.09
CA ARG A 571 -32.72 -29.55 -2.21
C ARG A 571 -33.59 -29.14 -3.38
N GLN A 572 -33.00 -29.01 -4.56
CA GLN A 572 -33.76 -28.82 -5.80
C GLN A 572 -34.49 -30.11 -6.19
N VAL A 573 -35.80 -29.99 -6.43
CA VAL A 573 -36.69 -31.10 -6.80
C VAL A 573 -37.28 -30.80 -8.17
N GLY A 574 -37.00 -31.65 -9.15
CA GLY A 574 -37.51 -31.51 -10.52
C GLY A 574 -36.38 -31.49 -11.55
N GLN A 575 -35.95 -30.30 -11.96
CA GLN A 575 -34.89 -30.13 -12.97
C GLN A 575 -33.50 -30.40 -12.40
N HIS A 576 -32.63 -30.98 -13.23
CA HIS A 576 -31.22 -31.13 -12.89
C HIS A 576 -30.55 -29.76 -12.83
N VAL A 577 -29.75 -29.55 -11.79
CA VAL A 577 -28.88 -28.38 -11.64
C VAL A 577 -27.46 -28.85 -11.91
N GLU A 578 -26.87 -28.36 -12.98
CA GLU A 578 -25.51 -28.71 -13.42
C GLU A 578 -24.44 -27.92 -12.64
N PHE A 579 -24.76 -26.69 -12.22
CA PHE A 579 -23.87 -25.80 -11.48
C PHE A 579 -24.61 -25.12 -10.33
N ASP A 580 -24.01 -25.12 -9.13
CA ASP A 580 -24.49 -24.40 -7.95
C ASP A 580 -23.74 -23.05 -7.79
N PRO A 581 -24.22 -21.94 -8.38
CA PRO A 581 -23.54 -20.65 -8.31
C PRO A 581 -23.57 -20.02 -6.89
N GLU A 582 -24.34 -20.62 -5.98
CA GLU A 582 -24.64 -20.07 -4.66
C GLU A 582 -23.46 -20.17 -3.68
N TRP A 583 -22.49 -21.05 -3.95
CA TRP A 583 -21.47 -21.40 -2.96
C TRP A 583 -20.07 -20.82 -3.21
N GLU A 584 -19.77 -20.35 -4.43
CA GLU A 584 -18.40 -19.97 -4.82
C GLU A 584 -17.82 -18.86 -3.93
N THR A 585 -18.59 -17.78 -3.71
CA THR A 585 -18.15 -16.63 -2.90
C THR A 585 -17.91 -17.03 -1.45
N ALA A 586 -18.79 -17.88 -0.92
CA ALA A 586 -18.72 -18.41 0.43
C ALA A 586 -17.50 -19.33 0.63
N PHE A 587 -17.22 -20.22 -0.34
CA PHE A 587 -16.04 -21.08 -0.31
C PHE A 587 -14.74 -20.28 -0.39
N ASN A 588 -14.66 -19.28 -1.28
CA ASN A 588 -13.49 -18.41 -1.38
C ASN A 588 -13.21 -17.69 -0.05
N LEU A 589 -14.24 -17.27 0.68
CA LEU A 589 -14.06 -16.72 2.03
C LEU A 589 -13.60 -17.80 3.03
N VAL A 590 -14.21 -18.98 3.01
CA VAL A 590 -13.87 -20.10 3.92
C VAL A 590 -12.42 -20.56 3.75
N ILE A 591 -11.92 -20.67 2.52
CA ILE A 591 -10.53 -21.08 2.23
C ILE A 591 -9.55 -20.09 2.88
N LYS A 592 -9.76 -18.79 2.69
CA LYS A 592 -8.93 -17.74 3.32
C LYS A 592 -8.99 -17.82 4.84
N ILE A 593 -10.19 -18.00 5.41
CA ILE A 593 -10.40 -18.13 6.85
C ILE A 593 -9.76 -19.40 7.43
N GLN A 594 -9.72 -20.50 6.67
CA GLN A 594 -9.10 -21.76 7.11
C GLN A 594 -7.60 -21.59 7.36
N SER A 595 -6.90 -20.83 6.51
CA SER A 595 -5.48 -20.51 6.72
C SER A 595 -5.27 -19.76 8.05
N ILE A 596 -6.10 -18.75 8.33
CA ILE A 596 -6.07 -17.96 9.57
C ILE A 596 -6.40 -18.83 10.79
N ILE A 597 -7.41 -19.69 10.69
CA ILE A 597 -7.77 -20.64 11.76
C ILE A 597 -6.57 -21.52 12.11
N SER A 598 -5.84 -22.00 11.11
CA SER A 598 -4.65 -22.82 11.32
C SER A 598 -3.58 -22.05 12.11
N SER A 599 -3.28 -20.81 11.73
CA SER A 599 -2.37 -19.94 12.48
C SER A 599 -2.85 -19.70 13.92
N ILE A 600 -4.14 -19.42 14.14
CA ILE A 600 -4.69 -19.26 15.50
C ILE A 600 -4.51 -20.53 16.33
N LEU A 601 -4.72 -21.70 15.73
CA LEU A 601 -4.54 -22.98 16.39
C LEU A 601 -3.08 -23.23 16.74
N ASP A 602 -2.14 -22.85 15.88
CA ASP A 602 -0.70 -22.95 16.16
C ASP A 602 -0.28 -22.06 17.34
N TRP A 603 -0.83 -20.83 17.43
CA TRP A 603 -0.66 -19.96 18.59
C TRP A 603 -1.21 -20.60 19.87
N CYS A 604 -2.44 -21.12 19.84
CA CYS A 604 -3.01 -21.83 20.99
C CYS A 604 -2.21 -23.10 21.34
N ALA A 605 -1.58 -23.74 20.34
CA ALA A 605 -0.78 -24.94 20.55
C ALA A 605 0.56 -24.67 21.23
N GLN A 606 1.02 -23.42 21.39
CA GLN A 606 2.23 -23.13 22.16
C GLN A 606 1.95 -22.72 23.61
N ASP A 607 0.79 -22.12 23.91
CA ASP A 607 0.48 -21.61 25.26
C ASP A 607 -0.82 -22.20 25.86
N LYS A 608 -0.72 -22.74 27.08
CA LYS A 608 -1.85 -23.42 27.75
C LYS A 608 -2.95 -22.46 28.17
N GLU A 609 -2.60 -21.29 28.71
CA GLU A 609 -3.59 -20.32 29.17
C GLU A 609 -4.37 -19.73 27.99
N LEU A 610 -3.66 -19.40 26.91
CA LEU A 610 -4.25 -18.95 25.66
C LEU A 610 -5.20 -20.00 25.08
N LEU A 611 -4.80 -21.28 25.04
CA LEU A 611 -5.66 -22.37 24.57
C LEU A 611 -6.94 -22.47 25.39
N LEU A 612 -6.87 -22.38 26.72
CA LEU A 612 -8.03 -22.46 27.60
C LEU A 612 -8.97 -21.27 27.39
N GLY A 613 -8.45 -20.04 27.37
CA GLY A 613 -9.25 -18.84 27.11
C GLY A 613 -9.90 -18.87 25.73
N ALA A 614 -9.17 -19.32 24.70
CA ALA A 614 -9.71 -19.48 23.37
C ALA A 614 -10.75 -20.61 23.28
N TYR A 615 -10.60 -21.69 24.05
CA TYR A 615 -11.57 -22.78 24.13
C TYR A 615 -12.88 -22.31 24.77
N GLU A 616 -12.79 -21.60 25.91
CA GLU A 616 -13.93 -21.02 26.61
C GLU A 616 -14.70 -20.03 25.71
N ALA A 617 -13.98 -19.09 25.07
CA ALA A 617 -14.60 -18.12 24.15
C ALA A 617 -15.32 -18.81 22.99
N THR A 618 -14.76 -19.90 22.45
CA THR A 618 -15.41 -20.66 21.36
C THR A 618 -16.66 -21.38 21.87
N GLY A 619 -16.63 -21.95 23.08
CA GLY A 619 -17.78 -22.59 23.71
C GLY A 619 -18.93 -21.61 23.97
N LEU A 620 -18.62 -20.39 24.43
CA LEU A 620 -19.59 -19.31 24.58
C LEU A 620 -20.22 -18.91 23.25
N ALA A 621 -19.42 -18.76 22.19
CA ALA A 621 -19.92 -18.47 20.85
C ALA A 621 -20.85 -19.58 20.33
N LEU A 622 -20.51 -20.85 20.54
CA LEU A 622 -21.38 -21.99 20.18
C LEU A 622 -22.69 -21.98 20.96
N ALA A 623 -22.65 -21.72 22.26
CA ALA A 623 -23.85 -21.65 23.08
C ALA A 623 -24.79 -20.52 22.59
N GLU A 624 -24.23 -19.39 22.18
CA GLU A 624 -25.02 -18.27 21.65
C GLU A 624 -25.63 -18.58 20.27
N ILE A 625 -24.87 -19.23 19.39
CA ILE A 625 -25.39 -19.74 18.11
C ILE A 625 -26.54 -20.72 18.35
N GLN A 626 -26.42 -21.62 19.34
CA GLN A 626 -27.48 -22.58 19.66
C GLN A 626 -28.76 -21.90 20.17
N LYS A 627 -28.65 -20.83 20.97
CA LYS A 627 -29.82 -20.07 21.44
C LYS A 627 -30.55 -19.33 20.32
N THR A 628 -29.78 -18.80 19.35
CA THR A 628 -30.29 -17.94 18.28
C THR A 628 -30.69 -18.71 17.02
N SER A 629 -30.31 -19.99 16.93
CA SER A 629 -30.72 -20.85 15.83
C SER A 629 -32.20 -21.19 15.95
N ASP A 630 -33.01 -20.66 15.05
CA ASP A 630 -34.42 -21.01 14.94
C ASP A 630 -34.56 -22.52 14.62
N ILE A 631 -34.97 -23.29 15.62
CA ILE A 631 -35.42 -24.69 15.47
C ILE A 631 -36.87 -24.73 14.96
N SER A 632 -37.32 -23.68 14.27
CA SER A 632 -38.74 -23.39 14.05
C SER A 632 -39.39 -24.21 12.94
N HIS A 633 -38.62 -24.94 12.11
CA HIS A 633 -39.13 -25.68 10.94
C HIS A 633 -39.07 -27.20 11.02
N LEU A 634 -38.42 -27.79 12.03
CA LEU A 634 -38.30 -29.25 12.11
C LEU A 634 -39.68 -29.90 12.26
N ILE A 635 -39.91 -30.98 11.49
CA ILE A 635 -41.10 -31.82 11.59
C ILE A 635 -41.23 -32.25 13.06
N LYS A 636 -42.19 -31.68 13.77
CA LYS A 636 -42.44 -32.09 15.14
C LYS A 636 -42.99 -33.52 15.13
N ASP A 637 -42.48 -34.36 16.03
CA ASP A 637 -43.03 -35.70 16.22
C ASP A 637 -44.51 -35.62 16.69
N LYS A 638 -45.16 -36.77 16.85
CA LYS A 638 -46.55 -36.83 17.35
C LYS A 638 -46.76 -36.16 18.73
N ASN A 639 -45.68 -35.91 19.48
CA ASN A 639 -45.66 -35.25 20.79
C ASN A 639 -45.18 -33.80 20.72
N ASN A 640 -45.14 -33.20 19.52
CA ASN A 640 -44.69 -31.83 19.29
C ASN A 640 -43.18 -31.60 19.57
N SER A 641 -42.36 -32.66 19.66
CA SER A 641 -40.92 -32.60 19.88
C SER A 641 -40.17 -32.47 18.55
N SER A 642 -39.23 -31.52 18.45
CA SER A 642 -38.31 -31.38 17.31
C SER A 642 -37.17 -32.40 17.31
N ILE A 643 -37.05 -33.19 18.40
CA ILE A 643 -36.03 -34.21 18.62
C ILE A 643 -36.69 -35.60 18.58
N VAL A 644 -36.19 -36.45 17.68
CA VAL A 644 -36.52 -37.86 17.49
C VAL A 644 -35.40 -38.69 18.08
N LYS A 645 -35.73 -39.56 19.05
CA LYS A 645 -34.77 -40.53 19.58
C LYS A 645 -34.67 -41.70 18.61
N THR A 646 -33.48 -41.93 18.07
CA THR A 646 -33.21 -43.07 17.19
C THR A 646 -32.04 -43.89 17.70
N THR A 647 -31.84 -45.07 17.12
CA THR A 647 -30.70 -45.94 17.43
C THR A 647 -29.85 -46.10 16.18
N VAL A 648 -28.58 -45.71 16.24
CA VAL A 648 -27.60 -45.88 15.16
C VAL A 648 -26.47 -46.73 15.71
N ASN A 649 -26.25 -47.93 15.16
CA ASN A 649 -25.22 -48.88 15.64
C ASN A 649 -25.26 -49.08 17.17
N ASP A 650 -26.44 -49.41 17.71
CA ASP A 650 -26.72 -49.62 19.14
C ASP A 650 -26.58 -48.38 20.06
N LEU A 651 -26.20 -47.21 19.51
CA LEU A 651 -26.17 -45.95 20.24
C LEU A 651 -27.52 -45.25 20.14
N LYS A 652 -28.15 -44.99 21.30
CA LYS A 652 -29.32 -44.13 21.38
C LYS A 652 -28.90 -42.68 21.23
N VAL A 653 -29.34 -42.06 20.16
CA VAL A 653 -29.00 -40.68 19.80
C VAL A 653 -30.26 -39.84 19.64
N ASP A 654 -30.16 -38.58 20.08
CA ASP A 654 -31.17 -37.56 19.85
C ASP A 654 -30.92 -36.94 18.46
N CYS A 655 -31.86 -37.08 17.55
CA CYS A 655 -31.77 -36.56 16.18
C CYS A 655 -32.81 -35.47 15.94
N TYR A 656 -32.43 -34.43 15.22
CA TYR A 656 -33.37 -33.40 14.78
C TYR A 656 -34.17 -33.87 13.56
N ALA A 657 -35.48 -33.66 13.58
CA ALA A 657 -36.36 -34.09 12.49
C ALA A 657 -36.27 -33.15 11.28
N TYR A 658 -35.52 -33.55 10.25
CA TYR A 658 -35.18 -32.73 9.08
C TYR A 658 -35.79 -33.28 7.79
N ASP A 659 -36.56 -32.47 7.07
CA ASP A 659 -37.11 -32.78 5.74
C ASP A 659 -36.13 -32.34 4.65
N VAL A 660 -35.35 -33.28 4.13
CA VAL A 660 -34.36 -33.04 3.06
C VAL A 660 -34.96 -32.35 1.82
N ALA A 661 -36.27 -32.51 1.56
CA ALA A 661 -36.92 -31.91 0.41
C ALA A 661 -37.35 -30.45 0.61
N LYS A 662 -37.36 -29.94 1.85
CA LYS A 662 -37.92 -28.61 2.18
C LYS A 662 -37.03 -27.77 3.08
N ASP A 663 -36.36 -28.41 4.03
CA ASP A 663 -35.58 -27.72 5.04
C ASP A 663 -34.21 -27.35 4.46
N PRO A 664 -33.80 -26.09 4.55
CA PRO A 664 -32.54 -25.66 3.97
C PRO A 664 -31.37 -26.04 4.90
N ILE A 665 -30.23 -26.44 4.31
CA ILE A 665 -29.00 -26.80 5.02
C ILE A 665 -27.85 -25.90 4.62
N SER A 666 -26.98 -25.60 5.57
CA SER A 666 -25.69 -24.96 5.31
C SER A 666 -24.56 -25.93 5.65
N VAL A 667 -23.54 -25.95 4.80
CA VAL A 667 -22.30 -26.70 5.04
C VAL A 667 -21.26 -25.89 5.83
N HIS A 668 -21.53 -24.60 6.07
CA HIS A 668 -20.62 -23.65 6.70
C HIS A 668 -20.79 -23.66 8.22
N ILE A 669 -20.01 -24.50 8.91
CA ILE A 669 -20.02 -24.65 10.38
C ILE A 669 -18.66 -24.33 11.04
N PRO A 670 -18.01 -23.19 10.75
CA PRO A 670 -16.63 -22.91 11.14
C PRO A 670 -16.40 -22.93 12.65
N VAL A 671 -17.33 -22.38 13.45
CA VAL A 671 -17.21 -22.38 14.93
C VAL A 671 -17.19 -23.79 15.52
N VAL A 672 -18.02 -24.72 15.00
CA VAL A 672 -18.01 -26.13 15.44
C VAL A 672 -16.70 -26.80 15.07
N ARG A 673 -16.22 -26.59 13.83
CA ARG A 673 -14.92 -27.13 13.37
C ARG A 673 -13.77 -26.62 14.24
N LEU A 674 -13.77 -25.34 14.58
CA LEU A 674 -12.76 -24.72 15.46
C LEU A 674 -12.79 -25.30 16.87
N PHE A 675 -13.99 -25.53 17.43
CA PHE A 675 -14.16 -26.14 18.75
C PHE A 675 -13.59 -27.57 18.78
N VAL A 676 -13.91 -28.39 17.78
CA VAL A 676 -13.39 -29.76 17.65
C VAL A 676 -11.87 -29.77 17.47
N GLY A 677 -11.32 -28.88 16.62
CA GLY A 677 -9.88 -28.76 16.40
C GLY A 677 -9.11 -28.50 17.71
N LYS A 678 -9.65 -27.68 18.61
CA LYS A 678 -9.04 -27.40 19.91
C LYS A 678 -9.08 -28.59 20.88
N ILE A 679 -10.14 -29.40 20.85
CA ILE A 679 -10.21 -30.65 21.64
C ILE A 679 -9.08 -31.59 21.22
N LEU A 680 -8.85 -31.75 19.91
CA LEU A 680 -7.79 -32.61 19.40
C LEU A 680 -6.40 -32.14 19.84
N ILE A 681 -6.15 -30.83 19.85
CA ILE A 681 -4.88 -30.26 20.36
C ILE A 681 -4.72 -30.54 21.86
N LYS A 682 -5.79 -30.31 22.64
CA LYS A 682 -5.80 -30.58 24.08
C LYS A 682 -5.50 -32.05 24.37
N GLU A 683 -6.13 -32.97 23.65
CA GLU A 683 -5.93 -34.42 23.81
C GLU A 683 -4.50 -34.86 23.45
N ARG A 684 -3.92 -34.30 22.37
CA ARG A 684 -2.51 -34.55 22.00
C ARG A 684 -1.55 -34.09 23.09
N LYS A 685 -1.79 -32.92 23.70
CA LYS A 685 -0.96 -32.38 24.78
C LYS A 685 -1.10 -33.09 26.13
N THR A 686 -2.21 -33.78 26.38
CA THR A 686 -2.39 -34.57 27.61
C THR A 686 -1.83 -36.00 27.50
N LYS A 687 -1.48 -36.44 26.29
CA LYS A 687 -0.89 -37.77 26.03
C LYS A 687 0.64 -37.75 25.97
N ASN A 688 1.23 -36.58 25.77
CA ASN A 688 2.66 -36.31 25.94
C ASN A 688 2.91 -35.66 27.30
#